data_AF-G1LRE5-F1
#
_entry.id   AF-G1LRE5-F1
#
_cell.length_a   1.000
_cell.length_b   1.000
_cell.length_c   1.000
_cell.angle_alpha   90.00
_cell.angle_beta   90.00
_cell.angle_gamma   90.00
#
_symmetry.space_group_name_H-M   'P 1'
#
loop_
_entity.id
_entity.type
_entity.pdbx_description
1 polymer ?
#
loop_
_entity_poly.entity_id
_entity_poly.type
_entity_poly.pdbx_seq_one_letter_code
_entity_poly.pdbx_strand_id
1 'polypeptide(L)'
;MSSQAVGNQTISGATDDYSNWYIDEPQGDQELQPEGVGPVCHPSVLSGLLHACLALLSILVLLLLAVLVRGRWLWARCGHGGLGLPSPVDFLAGHTTWTVPAAVFVVLFSSLCLLLPAEDPLPFLTLASPPSRDGETEAPRGPWKILALLYYPALYYPLAACAPVRHGSAHLLGSMLSWAHFGVQIWQRAECPQSPKVYKYYSLLASLPLLLGLGFLSLWYPVQLVRSFRNAAGAGSEGLQSSYYEEYLRTLLCRKELESGSHTSKHGFRSWAWICYRNYIYAPQRGFRLPLMLVLSATLTGTAIYQVALLLLVGVVPTIQKVRAGINTDVSYLLAGFGIVLSEDRQEVVGLVKHHLWALEVCYIAALVLSCSLTSLMLIRSLVTHRANLQALHRGAALDLGPLPRSPQPSRQAIFCWMSFSAYQTAFTCLGLLVQQIIFFLGTVTLAFLVVMPVLHGRNLLLLRSLESSWHFWLTLALAVVLQKMAAHWVFLETHHGHPELTNRRVLYAATFFLFLVNVLAGVMVAAWRVLLSALYNAVHLGQMDLSLLPSRAATLDPGYHTYCGFLKIEASQSHPATTAFCALLLKSRRAQPPRAPQDGLRQGEEEEGIQLLHTKDPMARGTGPSARQSRARWGLAYTLLNNPALQAFRKRALSGAVHRAQP
;
A
#
# COMPACT_ATOMS: atom_id res chain seq x y z
N MET A 1 86.58 -5.36 -34.00
CA MET A 1 86.63 -4.49 -32.80
C MET A 1 85.32 -3.71 -32.73
N SER A 2 84.65 -3.75 -31.57
CA SER A 2 83.66 -2.77 -31.02
C SER A 2 82.59 -2.16 -31.96
N SER A 3 81.32 -2.56 -31.94
CA SER A 3 80.22 -2.28 -30.96
C SER A 3 79.36 -1.03 -31.27
N GLN A 4 78.06 -1.28 -31.55
CA GLN A 4 76.83 -0.50 -31.23
C GLN A 4 76.70 0.96 -31.73
N ALA A 5 75.55 1.54 -32.10
CA ALA A 5 74.13 1.15 -32.31
C ALA A 5 73.37 2.37 -32.91
N VAL A 6 72.05 2.22 -33.11
CA VAL A 6 70.99 3.21 -33.41
C VAL A 6 70.80 3.51 -34.92
N GLY A 7 69.65 3.35 -35.56
CA GLY A 7 68.26 3.09 -35.13
C GLY A 7 67.32 3.92 -36.01
N ASN A 8 66.83 3.35 -37.12
CA ASN A 8 65.98 4.06 -38.09
C ASN A 8 64.49 3.78 -37.85
N GLN A 9 63.72 4.86 -37.75
CA GLN A 9 62.26 4.90 -37.65
C GLN A 9 61.61 4.79 -39.04
N THR A 10 60.57 3.98 -39.18
CA THR A 10 59.45 4.23 -40.12
C THR A 10 58.18 3.50 -39.66
N ILE A 11 57.26 4.27 -39.08
CA ILE A 11 55.79 4.30 -39.22
C ILE A 11 55.08 2.96 -39.47
N SER A 12 54.41 2.46 -38.42
CA SER A 12 53.36 1.42 -38.48
C SER A 12 51.97 2.05 -38.25
N GLY A 13 51.00 1.63 -39.07
CA GLY A 13 49.60 2.03 -38.97
C GLY A 13 48.95 1.60 -37.65
N ALA A 14 48.03 2.44 -37.18
CA ALA A 14 47.25 2.23 -35.98
C ALA A 14 46.19 1.15 -36.21
N THR A 15 46.29 0.05 -35.47
CA THR A 15 45.19 -0.88 -35.17
C THR A 15 44.60 -0.48 -33.82
N ASP A 16 43.31 -0.15 -33.82
CA ASP A 16 42.56 0.25 -32.62
C ASP A 16 42.47 -0.90 -31.61
N ASP A 17 42.99 -0.63 -30.42
CA ASP A 17 43.13 -1.56 -29.30
C ASP A 17 41.84 -1.53 -28.45
N TYR A 18 40.99 -2.55 -28.58
CA TYR A 18 39.68 -2.68 -27.92
C TYR A 18 39.75 -3.31 -26.51
N SER A 19 40.92 -3.29 -25.86
CA SER A 19 41.22 -4.17 -24.73
C SER A 19 40.94 -3.60 -23.32
N ASN A 20 40.47 -2.36 -23.17
CA ASN A 20 40.52 -1.67 -21.87
C ASN A 20 39.16 -1.44 -21.15
N TRP A 21 38.24 -2.41 -21.14
CA TRP A 21 36.93 -2.31 -20.45
C TRP A 21 36.65 -3.39 -19.39
N TYR A 22 37.64 -4.15 -18.95
CA TYR A 22 37.46 -5.08 -17.84
C TYR A 22 37.84 -4.43 -16.51
N ILE A 23 36.83 -4.16 -15.68
CA ILE A 23 37.03 -4.10 -14.23
C ILE A 23 37.37 -5.52 -13.78
N ASP A 24 38.51 -5.67 -13.13
CA ASP A 24 39.16 -6.91 -12.71
C ASP A 24 38.19 -8.04 -12.28
N GLU A 25 38.07 -9.08 -13.10
CA GLU A 25 37.72 -10.43 -12.62
C GLU A 25 39.00 -11.09 -12.10
N PRO A 26 38.96 -11.80 -10.94
CA PRO A 26 40.14 -12.50 -10.45
C PRO A 26 40.47 -13.65 -11.42
N GLN A 27 41.69 -13.61 -11.97
CA GLN A 27 42.27 -14.72 -12.72
C GLN A 27 42.34 -15.96 -11.83
N GLY A 28 41.55 -16.96 -12.18
CA GLY A 28 41.59 -18.28 -11.58
C GLY A 28 40.77 -19.23 -12.43
N ASP A 29 41.48 -20.02 -13.25
CA ASP A 29 40.96 -21.23 -13.87
C ASP A 29 40.56 -22.21 -12.76
N GLN A 30 39.35 -22.04 -12.24
CA GLN A 30 38.67 -23.06 -11.47
C GLN A 30 37.40 -23.34 -12.24
N GLU A 31 37.40 -24.45 -12.99
CA GLU A 31 36.19 -25.06 -13.53
C GLU A 31 35.10 -24.98 -12.46
N LEU A 32 34.08 -24.15 -12.68
CA LEU A 32 32.85 -24.25 -11.92
C LEU A 32 32.24 -25.60 -12.32
N GLN A 33 32.60 -26.64 -11.57
CA GLN A 33 31.85 -27.87 -11.48
C GLN A 33 30.36 -27.52 -11.45
N PRO A 34 29.51 -28.19 -12.24
CA PRO A 34 28.07 -28.00 -12.11
C PRO A 34 27.73 -28.25 -10.64
N GLU A 35 27.32 -27.21 -9.91
CA GLU A 35 27.01 -27.28 -8.49
C GLU A 35 25.97 -28.39 -8.33
N GLY A 36 26.45 -29.57 -7.96
CA GLY A 36 25.63 -30.75 -7.74
C GLY A 36 24.56 -30.37 -6.72
N VAL A 37 23.36 -30.90 -6.93
CA VAL A 37 22.24 -30.81 -5.99
C VAL A 37 22.78 -31.01 -4.58
N GLY A 38 22.90 -29.92 -3.81
CA GLY A 38 23.38 -29.98 -2.44
C GLY A 38 22.50 -30.95 -1.64
N PRO A 39 23.06 -31.67 -0.66
CA PRO A 39 22.30 -32.66 0.10
C PRO A 39 21.03 -32.02 0.67
N VAL A 40 19.90 -32.68 0.44
CA VAL A 40 18.60 -32.28 1.01
C VAL A 40 18.75 -32.27 2.53
N CYS A 41 18.72 -31.08 3.13
CA CYS A 41 18.85 -30.92 4.57
C CYS A 41 17.59 -31.48 5.25
N HIS A 42 17.75 -32.56 6.02
CA HIS A 42 16.69 -33.11 6.85
C HIS A 42 16.72 -32.39 8.21
N PRO A 43 15.63 -31.72 8.63
CA PRO A 43 15.57 -31.06 9.93
C PRO A 43 15.67 -32.09 11.06
N SER A 44 16.28 -31.69 12.18
CA SER A 44 16.52 -32.60 13.32
C SER A 44 15.22 -33.07 13.98
N VAL A 45 14.15 -32.28 13.85
CA VAL A 45 12.81 -32.56 14.34
C VAL A 45 11.81 -32.47 13.17
N LEU A 46 10.91 -33.46 13.08
CA LEU A 46 9.87 -33.48 12.05
C LEU A 46 9.00 -32.21 12.13
N SER A 47 8.99 -31.43 11.03
CA SER A 47 8.25 -30.15 10.94
C SER A 47 6.76 -30.29 11.34
N GLY A 48 6.16 -31.45 11.08
CA GLY A 48 4.79 -31.78 11.50
C GLY A 48 4.57 -31.80 13.00
N LEU A 49 5.53 -32.30 13.78
CA LEU A 49 5.44 -32.35 15.24
C LEU A 49 5.48 -30.93 15.83
N LEU A 50 6.39 -30.09 15.33
CA LEU A 50 6.52 -28.69 15.76
C LEU A 50 5.23 -27.90 15.47
N HIS A 51 4.65 -28.06 14.28
CA HIS A 51 3.37 -27.43 13.95
C HIS A 51 2.21 -27.97 14.79
N ALA A 52 2.26 -29.23 15.24
CA ALA A 52 1.21 -29.84 16.07
C ALA A 52 1.25 -29.27 17.48
N CYS A 53 2.46 -29.16 18.05
CA CYS A 53 2.67 -28.49 19.32
C CYS A 53 2.23 -27.02 19.27
N LEU A 54 2.56 -26.29 18.21
CA LEU A 54 2.13 -24.89 18.04
C LEU A 54 0.61 -24.77 17.89
N ALA A 55 -0.02 -25.67 17.12
CA ALA A 55 -1.48 -25.69 16.98
C ALA A 55 -2.18 -25.96 18.31
N LEU A 56 -1.72 -26.96 19.08
CA LEU A 56 -2.25 -27.25 20.42
C LEU A 56 -2.08 -26.07 21.38
N LEU A 57 -0.90 -25.42 21.36
CA LEU A 57 -0.65 -24.22 22.16
C LEU A 57 -1.60 -23.08 21.77
N SER A 58 -1.82 -22.86 20.47
CA SER A 58 -2.73 -21.82 19.96
C SER A 58 -4.18 -22.05 20.43
N ILE A 59 -4.66 -23.30 20.41
CA ILE A 59 -6.00 -23.69 20.88
C ILE A 59 -6.12 -23.50 22.40
N LEU A 60 -5.12 -23.92 23.17
CA LEU A 60 -5.09 -23.76 24.62
C LEU A 60 -5.18 -22.27 25.02
N VAL A 61 -4.38 -21.40 24.37
CA VAL A 61 -4.42 -19.96 24.61
C VAL A 61 -5.79 -19.37 24.26
N LEU A 62 -6.40 -19.81 23.15
CA LEU A 62 -7.76 -19.39 22.77
C LEU A 62 -8.81 -19.75 23.83
N LEU A 63 -8.77 -20.97 24.36
CA LEU A 63 -9.68 -21.42 25.42
C LEU A 63 -9.47 -20.61 26.70
N LEU A 64 -8.23 -20.36 27.10
CA LEU A 64 -7.91 -19.51 28.25
C LEU A 64 -8.42 -18.08 28.08
N LEU A 65 -8.25 -17.49 26.89
CA LEU A 65 -8.80 -16.17 26.59
C LEU A 65 -10.34 -16.15 26.65
N ALA A 66 -11.00 -17.18 26.15
CA ALA A 66 -12.46 -17.29 26.22
C ALA A 66 -12.96 -17.33 27.68
N VAL A 67 -12.26 -18.06 28.56
CA VAL A 67 -12.56 -18.09 30.00
C VAL A 67 -12.32 -16.72 30.65
N LEU A 68 -11.19 -16.06 30.34
CA LEU A 68 -10.86 -14.74 30.85
C LEU A 68 -11.90 -13.67 30.45
N VAL A 69 -12.41 -13.73 29.22
CA VAL A 69 -13.46 -12.80 28.74
C VAL A 69 -14.81 -13.12 29.40
N ARG A 70 -15.15 -14.39 29.59
CA ARG A 70 -16.39 -14.81 30.26
C ARG A 70 -16.43 -14.38 31.73
N GLY A 71 -15.30 -14.44 32.44
CA GLY A 71 -15.16 -13.94 33.81
C GLY A 71 -15.52 -12.44 33.95
N ARG A 72 -15.38 -11.66 32.87
CA ARG A 72 -15.76 -10.23 32.83
C ARG A 72 -17.26 -10.00 32.62
N TRP A 73 -17.92 -10.86 31.85
CA TRP A 73 -19.35 -10.74 31.53
C TRP A 73 -20.28 -11.32 32.61
N LEU A 74 -19.80 -12.30 33.37
CA LEU A 74 -20.51 -12.87 34.52
C LEU A 74 -20.81 -11.83 35.62
N TRP A 75 -20.07 -10.72 35.68
CA TRP A 75 -20.35 -9.61 36.60
C TRP A 75 -21.28 -8.52 36.04
N ALA A 76 -21.70 -8.60 34.77
CA ALA A 76 -22.46 -7.50 34.13
C ALA A 76 -23.84 -7.87 33.56
N ARG A 77 -24.14 -9.15 33.27
CA ARG A 77 -25.52 -9.64 33.01
C ARG A 77 -25.52 -11.16 32.78
N CYS A 78 -26.24 -11.90 33.62
CA CYS A 78 -26.63 -13.28 33.37
C CYS A 78 -27.77 -13.32 32.35
N GLY A 79 -27.59 -14.07 31.26
CA GLY A 79 -28.65 -14.42 30.33
C GLY A 79 -28.21 -14.41 28.87
N HIS A 80 -28.02 -15.60 28.32
CA HIS A 80 -27.99 -15.92 26.88
C HIS A 80 -26.91 -15.24 26.02
N GLY A 81 -25.74 -15.89 25.97
CA GLY A 81 -24.76 -15.74 24.89
C GLY A 81 -23.84 -16.95 24.89
N GLY A 82 -23.68 -17.64 23.75
CA GLY A 82 -22.80 -18.80 23.60
C GLY A 82 -21.33 -18.49 23.91
N LEU A 83 -20.44 -19.47 23.72
CA LEU A 83 -18.98 -19.27 23.77
C LEU A 83 -18.58 -18.15 22.79
N GLY A 84 -18.49 -16.92 23.27
CA GLY A 84 -18.05 -15.78 22.47
C GLY A 84 -16.53 -15.79 22.37
N LEU A 85 -16.00 -16.23 21.24
CA LEU A 85 -14.59 -16.04 20.91
C LEU A 85 -14.23 -14.54 20.98
N PRO A 86 -13.10 -14.17 21.60
CA PRO A 86 -12.67 -12.78 21.64
C PRO A 86 -12.44 -12.26 20.21
N SER A 87 -13.02 -11.10 19.88
CA SER A 87 -12.75 -10.44 18.61
C SER A 87 -11.26 -10.12 18.50
N PRO A 88 -10.58 -10.51 17.41
CA PRO A 88 -9.12 -10.42 17.31
C PRO A 88 -8.66 -8.97 17.19
N VAL A 89 -9.44 -8.14 16.49
CA VAL A 89 -9.11 -6.75 16.20
C VAL A 89 -10.42 -5.96 16.08
N ASP A 90 -10.47 -4.79 16.71
CA ASP A 90 -11.50 -3.80 16.39
C ASP A 90 -11.02 -2.95 15.21
N PHE A 91 -11.46 -3.34 14.00
CA PHE A 91 -11.03 -2.71 12.75
C PHE A 91 -11.61 -1.31 12.55
N LEU A 92 -12.71 -0.98 13.23
CA LEU A 92 -13.41 0.30 13.12
C LEU A 92 -13.02 1.27 14.24
N ALA A 93 -12.50 0.77 15.36
CA ALA A 93 -11.91 1.64 16.37
C ALA A 93 -10.57 2.20 15.90
N GLY A 94 -10.58 3.45 15.42
CA GLY A 94 -9.38 4.25 15.10
C GLY A 94 -8.45 4.58 16.29
N HIS A 95 -8.55 3.82 17.38
CA HIS A 95 -7.88 4.03 18.66
C HIS A 95 -6.90 2.94 19.05
N THR A 96 -6.97 1.76 18.44
CA THR A 96 -6.07 0.65 18.74
C THR A 96 -4.70 0.90 18.10
N THR A 97 -3.64 0.37 18.71
CA THR A 97 -2.30 0.37 18.13
C THR A 97 -2.34 -0.48 16.86
N TRP A 98 -2.32 0.17 15.69
CA TRP A 98 -2.36 -0.46 14.37
C TRP A 98 -1.21 -1.46 14.13
N THR A 99 -0.16 -1.37 14.92
CA THR A 99 1.08 -2.13 14.79
C THR A 99 0.91 -3.64 14.95
N VAL A 100 0.05 -4.10 15.87
CA VAL A 100 -0.16 -5.54 16.09
C VAL A 100 -0.95 -6.19 14.97
N PRO A 101 -2.13 -5.65 14.56
CA PRO A 101 -2.84 -6.15 13.38
C PRO A 101 -1.93 -6.17 12.14
N ALA A 102 -1.18 -5.09 11.90
CA ALA A 102 -0.25 -5.02 10.76
C ALA A 102 0.78 -6.16 10.77
N ALA A 103 1.45 -6.40 11.91
CA ALA A 103 2.41 -7.48 12.03
C ALA A 103 1.79 -8.87 11.80
N VAL A 104 0.61 -9.14 12.36
CA VAL A 104 -0.09 -10.43 12.18
C VAL A 104 -0.51 -10.64 10.72
N PHE A 105 -1.04 -9.63 10.05
CA PHE A 105 -1.42 -9.73 8.64
C PHE A 105 -0.20 -9.90 7.72
N VAL A 106 0.93 -9.25 8.03
CA VAL A 106 2.21 -9.48 7.33
C VAL A 106 2.68 -10.93 7.49
N VAL A 107 2.56 -11.50 8.69
CA VAL A 107 2.88 -12.91 8.97
C VAL A 107 1.99 -13.83 8.14
N LEU A 108 0.67 -13.60 8.14
CA LEU A 108 -0.29 -14.39 7.37
C LEU A 108 -0.02 -14.35 5.86
N PHE A 109 0.21 -13.16 5.32
CA PHE A 109 0.50 -12.99 3.90
C PHE A 109 1.84 -13.63 3.51
N SER A 110 2.86 -13.51 4.36
CA SER A 110 4.16 -14.17 4.13
C SER A 110 4.05 -15.69 4.18
N SER A 111 3.24 -16.25 5.09
CA SER A 111 2.93 -17.67 5.12
C SER A 111 2.21 -18.13 3.84
N LEU A 112 1.29 -17.31 3.30
CA LEU A 112 0.64 -17.58 2.02
C LEU A 112 1.64 -17.60 0.85
N CYS A 113 2.55 -16.63 0.79
CA CYS A 113 3.59 -16.59 -0.25
C CYS A 113 4.53 -17.80 -0.20
N LEU A 114 4.86 -18.29 0.99
CA LEU A 114 5.67 -19.49 1.18
C LEU A 114 4.90 -20.78 0.86
N LEU A 115 3.57 -20.78 1.00
CA LEU A 115 2.71 -21.93 0.70
C LEU A 115 2.58 -22.18 -0.82
N LEU A 116 2.62 -21.13 -1.65
CA LEU A 116 2.46 -21.24 -3.10
C LEU A 116 3.50 -22.16 -3.77
N PRO A 117 4.82 -21.99 -3.54
CA PRO A 117 5.85 -22.87 -4.09
C PRO A 117 6.05 -24.17 -3.29
N ALA A 118 5.34 -24.37 -2.17
CA ALA A 118 5.48 -25.58 -1.36
C ALA A 118 4.77 -26.79 -2.01
N GLU A 119 5.47 -27.92 -2.03
CA GLU A 119 4.94 -29.21 -2.48
C GLU A 119 4.08 -29.88 -1.40
N ASP A 120 4.45 -29.72 -0.13
CA ASP A 120 3.70 -30.19 1.03
C ASP A 120 3.01 -29.02 1.76
N PRO A 121 1.71 -28.80 1.53
CA PRO A 121 1.02 -27.58 2.00
C PRO A 121 0.63 -27.63 3.48
N LEU A 122 0.53 -28.83 4.07
CA LEU A 122 0.19 -29.02 5.47
C LEU A 122 1.21 -29.96 6.12
N PRO A 123 1.92 -29.52 7.17
CA PRO A 123 2.98 -30.29 7.81
C PRO A 123 2.45 -31.50 8.60
N PHE A 124 1.14 -31.64 8.78
CA PHE A 124 0.51 -32.78 9.46
C PHE A 124 0.29 -34.00 8.57
N LEU A 125 0.24 -33.82 7.25
CA LEU A 125 0.00 -34.93 6.33
C LEU A 125 1.16 -35.92 6.35
N THR A 126 2.38 -35.44 6.62
CA THR A 126 3.56 -36.30 6.80
C THR A 126 3.49 -37.18 8.06
N LEU A 127 2.60 -36.89 9.01
CA LEU A 127 2.35 -37.74 10.19
C LEU A 127 1.24 -38.76 9.96
N ALA A 128 0.28 -38.48 9.07
CA ALA A 128 -0.92 -39.30 8.88
C ALA A 128 -0.78 -40.37 7.78
N SER A 129 0.12 -40.17 6.80
CA SER A 129 0.39 -41.14 5.74
C SER A 129 1.85 -41.61 5.78
N PRO A 130 2.14 -42.89 6.10
CA PRO A 130 3.48 -43.45 5.89
C PRO A 130 3.82 -43.46 4.39
N PRO A 131 5.10 -43.38 3.99
CA PRO A 131 5.48 -43.49 2.58
C PRO A 131 5.07 -44.88 2.08
N SER A 132 4.14 -44.94 1.13
CA SER A 132 3.86 -46.18 0.40
C SER A 132 5.08 -46.56 -0.42
N ARG A 133 5.33 -47.87 -0.52
CA ARG A 133 6.53 -48.46 -1.11
C ARG A 133 6.68 -48.24 -2.63
N ASP A 134 5.66 -47.66 -3.27
CA ASP A 134 5.65 -47.29 -4.68
C ASP A 134 5.50 -45.76 -4.77
N GLY A 135 6.50 -45.10 -5.37
CA GLY A 135 6.76 -43.65 -5.35
C GLY A 135 5.79 -42.77 -6.14
N GLU A 136 4.52 -43.13 -6.22
CA GLU A 136 3.49 -42.32 -6.89
C GLU A 136 2.25 -42.22 -5.99
N THR A 137 2.31 -41.35 -4.98
CA THR A 137 1.09 -40.92 -4.28
C THR A 137 0.59 -39.62 -4.91
N GLU A 138 -0.26 -39.74 -5.93
CA GLU A 138 -1.15 -38.67 -6.35
C GLU A 138 -2.30 -38.51 -5.33
N ALA A 139 -1.99 -38.15 -4.09
CA ALA A 139 -3.02 -37.58 -3.22
C ALA A 139 -3.53 -36.29 -3.90
N PRO A 140 -4.84 -36.00 -3.92
CA PRO A 140 -5.35 -34.78 -4.54
C PRO A 140 -4.78 -33.57 -3.77
N ARG A 141 -3.70 -32.98 -4.31
CA ARG A 141 -2.90 -31.92 -3.64
C ARG A 141 -3.68 -30.60 -3.52
N GLY A 142 -4.69 -30.40 -4.38
CA GLY A 142 -5.53 -29.22 -4.43
C GLY A 142 -6.35 -28.96 -3.14
N PRO A 143 -7.20 -29.90 -2.70
CA PRO A 143 -8.00 -29.78 -1.47
C PRO A 143 -7.18 -29.41 -0.22
N TRP A 144 -5.98 -29.98 -0.07
CA TRP A 144 -5.12 -29.71 1.09
C TRP A 144 -4.53 -28.29 1.09
N LYS A 145 -4.22 -27.73 -0.09
CA LYS A 145 -3.84 -26.31 -0.23
C LYS A 145 -4.98 -25.38 0.18
N ILE A 146 -6.23 -25.74 -0.14
CA ILE A 146 -7.42 -24.96 0.25
C ILE A 146 -7.59 -24.99 1.78
N LEU A 147 -7.40 -26.15 2.42
CA LEU A 147 -7.48 -26.27 3.88
C LEU A 147 -6.36 -25.47 4.58
N ALA A 148 -5.17 -25.40 4.00
CA ALA A 148 -4.06 -24.60 4.51
C ALA A 148 -4.41 -23.09 4.58
N LEU A 149 -5.24 -22.58 3.66
CA LEU A 149 -5.72 -21.19 3.70
C LEU A 149 -6.56 -20.88 4.95
N LEU A 150 -7.21 -21.89 5.53
CA LEU A 150 -7.97 -21.76 6.79
C LEU A 150 -7.10 -22.03 8.02
N TYR A 151 -6.09 -22.89 7.89
CA TYR A 151 -5.19 -23.28 8.97
C TYR A 151 -4.32 -22.13 9.49
N TYR A 152 -3.61 -21.40 8.62
CA TYR A 152 -2.69 -20.34 9.07
C TYR A 152 -3.41 -19.19 9.79
N PRO A 153 -4.57 -18.69 9.31
CA PRO A 153 -5.37 -17.74 10.09
C PRO A 153 -5.77 -18.28 11.46
N ALA A 154 -6.19 -19.54 11.57
CA ALA A 154 -6.55 -20.14 12.84
C ALA A 154 -5.34 -20.25 13.79
N LEU A 155 -4.16 -20.59 13.28
CA LEU A 155 -2.92 -20.72 14.05
C LEU A 155 -2.48 -19.38 14.67
N TYR A 156 -2.53 -18.29 13.91
CA TYR A 156 -2.09 -16.97 14.36
C TYR A 156 -3.20 -16.12 14.99
N TYR A 157 -4.46 -16.57 14.95
CA TYR A 157 -5.60 -15.87 15.56
C TYR A 157 -5.39 -15.50 17.04
N PRO A 158 -4.88 -16.38 17.93
CA PRO A 158 -4.70 -16.03 19.33
C PRO A 158 -3.70 -14.88 19.55
N LEU A 159 -2.68 -14.73 18.68
CA LEU A 159 -1.77 -13.59 18.76
C LEU A 159 -2.57 -12.30 18.61
N ALA A 160 -3.38 -12.16 17.56
CA ALA A 160 -4.23 -10.99 17.38
C ALA A 160 -5.19 -10.79 18.57
N ALA A 161 -5.87 -11.86 19.02
CA ALA A 161 -6.85 -11.81 20.11
C ALA A 161 -6.28 -11.44 21.50
N CYS A 162 -4.99 -11.67 21.77
CA CYS A 162 -4.34 -11.25 23.01
C CYS A 162 -4.16 -9.73 23.12
N ALA A 163 -4.10 -9.00 22.00
CA ALA A 163 -3.82 -7.56 21.98
C ALA A 163 -4.95 -6.66 22.51
N PRO A 164 -6.23 -6.86 22.16
CA PRO A 164 -7.32 -6.01 22.65
C PRO A 164 -7.66 -6.27 24.14
N VAL A 165 -7.33 -7.44 24.67
CA VAL A 165 -7.61 -7.81 26.07
C VAL A 165 -6.60 -7.09 26.98
N ARG A 166 -7.02 -5.94 27.54
CA ARG A 166 -6.22 -5.10 28.46
C ARG A 166 -6.03 -5.73 29.85
N HIS A 167 -5.38 -6.89 29.91
CA HIS A 167 -5.06 -7.58 31.16
C HIS A 167 -3.64 -8.14 31.10
N GLY A 168 -2.92 -8.11 32.24
CA GLY A 168 -1.55 -8.62 32.32
C GLY A 168 -1.43 -10.07 31.86
N SER A 169 -2.39 -10.93 32.21
CA SER A 169 -2.38 -12.35 31.78
C SER A 169 -2.52 -12.52 30.27
N ALA A 170 -3.27 -11.68 29.56
CA ALA A 170 -3.41 -11.76 28.11
C ALA A 170 -2.11 -11.35 27.40
N HIS A 171 -1.42 -10.32 27.90
CA HIS A 171 -0.10 -9.93 27.40
C HIS A 171 0.98 -10.98 27.72
N LEU A 172 0.89 -11.68 28.85
CA LEU A 172 1.76 -12.80 29.19
C LEU A 172 1.57 -13.98 28.22
N LEU A 173 0.32 -14.39 27.99
CA LEU A 173 -0.03 -15.44 27.03
C LEU A 173 0.43 -15.07 25.61
N GLY A 174 0.20 -13.83 25.19
CA GLY A 174 0.70 -13.31 23.91
C GLY A 174 2.23 -13.34 23.79
N SER A 175 2.95 -13.01 24.87
CA SER A 175 4.42 -13.06 24.91
C SER A 175 4.91 -14.50 24.71
N MET A 176 4.40 -15.45 25.50
CA MET A 176 4.76 -16.87 25.38
C MET A 176 4.48 -17.43 23.98
N LEU A 177 3.31 -17.13 23.43
CA LEU A 177 2.92 -17.59 22.10
C LEU A 177 3.82 -16.98 21.00
N SER A 178 4.11 -15.68 21.09
CA SER A 178 5.00 -14.99 20.13
C SER A 178 6.43 -15.55 20.16
N TRP A 179 6.97 -15.85 21.35
CA TRP A 179 8.29 -16.46 21.50
C TRP A 179 8.33 -17.90 20.99
N ALA A 180 7.27 -18.68 21.22
CA ALA A 180 7.18 -20.04 20.69
C ALA A 180 7.19 -20.03 19.15
N HIS A 181 6.33 -19.22 18.51
CA HIS A 181 6.31 -19.12 17.05
C HIS A 181 7.62 -18.58 16.48
N PHE A 182 8.18 -17.52 17.07
CA PHE A 182 9.43 -16.91 16.61
C PHE A 182 10.61 -17.87 16.76
N GLY A 183 10.73 -18.54 17.91
CA GLY A 183 11.79 -19.51 18.20
C GLY A 183 11.75 -20.70 17.26
N VAL A 184 10.57 -21.30 17.05
CA VAL A 184 10.42 -22.43 16.11
C VAL A 184 10.76 -22.01 14.68
N GLN A 185 10.31 -20.84 14.22
CA GLN A 185 10.61 -20.37 12.87
C GLN A 185 12.10 -20.05 12.68
N ILE A 186 12.79 -19.47 13.67
CA ILE A 186 14.24 -19.26 13.58
C ILE A 186 14.98 -20.60 13.58
N TRP A 187 14.59 -21.51 14.49
CA TRP A 187 15.24 -22.81 14.63
C TRP A 187 15.20 -23.60 13.32
N GLN A 188 14.02 -23.70 12.69
CA GLN A 188 13.87 -24.38 11.40
C GLN A 188 14.74 -23.79 10.27
N ARG A 189 15.01 -22.48 10.30
CA ARG A 189 15.82 -21.80 9.28
C ARG A 189 17.31 -21.81 9.59
N ALA A 190 17.68 -21.89 10.87
CA ALA A 190 19.06 -22.02 11.31
C ALA A 190 19.62 -23.41 11.00
N GLU A 191 18.81 -24.47 11.16
CA GLU A 191 19.22 -25.84 10.83
C GLU A 191 19.39 -26.05 9.33
N CYS A 192 18.43 -25.58 8.53
CA CYS A 192 18.44 -25.77 7.08
C CYS A 192 18.27 -24.42 6.34
N PRO A 193 19.36 -23.62 6.26
CA PRO A 193 19.31 -22.33 5.57
C PRO A 193 19.24 -22.48 4.04
N GLN A 194 19.71 -23.62 3.52
CA GLN A 194 19.80 -23.87 2.08
C GLN A 194 18.62 -24.71 1.59
N SER A 195 17.87 -24.19 0.61
CA SER A 195 16.76 -24.90 -0.02
C SER A 195 16.98 -24.99 -1.54
N PRO A 196 17.18 -26.17 -2.14
CA PRO A 196 17.53 -26.28 -3.56
C PRO A 196 16.36 -26.00 -4.53
N LYS A 197 15.14 -25.73 -4.04
CA LYS A 197 13.92 -25.67 -4.88
C LYS A 197 13.90 -24.54 -5.92
N VAL A 198 14.35 -23.34 -5.55
CA VAL A 198 14.34 -22.15 -6.43
C VAL A 198 15.73 -21.53 -6.48
N TYR A 199 16.31 -21.30 -5.32
CA TYR A 199 17.68 -20.82 -5.16
C TYR A 199 18.16 -21.12 -3.75
N LYS A 200 19.49 -21.27 -3.60
CA LYS A 200 20.18 -21.67 -2.37
C LYS A 200 19.58 -21.00 -1.13
N TYR A 201 19.39 -19.69 -1.14
CA TYR A 201 18.88 -18.91 0.01
C TYR A 201 17.44 -18.40 -0.13
N TYR A 202 16.68 -18.83 -1.14
CA TYR A 202 15.33 -18.30 -1.40
C TYR A 202 14.42 -18.44 -0.18
N SER A 203 14.38 -19.62 0.44
CA SER A 203 13.48 -19.85 1.57
C SER A 203 13.81 -18.99 2.79
N LEU A 204 15.08 -18.60 2.97
CA LEU A 204 15.51 -17.69 4.03
C LEU A 204 15.03 -16.26 3.72
N LEU A 205 15.37 -15.74 2.54
CA LEU A 205 15.01 -14.38 2.12
C LEU A 205 13.49 -14.17 2.05
N ALA A 206 12.73 -15.14 1.55
CA ALA A 206 11.27 -15.05 1.48
C ALA A 206 10.61 -15.07 2.87
N SER A 207 11.27 -15.66 3.87
CA SER A 207 10.79 -15.68 5.26
C SER A 207 11.14 -14.42 6.07
N LEU A 208 11.95 -13.50 5.54
CA LEU A 208 12.33 -12.28 6.27
C LEU A 208 11.13 -11.45 6.77
N PRO A 209 10.09 -11.15 5.96
CA PRO A 209 8.93 -10.41 6.46
C PRO A 209 8.15 -11.16 7.55
N LEU A 210 8.10 -12.49 7.47
CA LEU A 210 7.51 -13.36 8.51
C LEU A 210 8.27 -13.22 9.84
N LEU A 211 9.60 -13.35 9.79
CA LEU A 211 10.47 -13.23 10.96
C LEU A 211 10.44 -11.82 11.55
N LEU A 212 10.40 -10.77 10.72
CA LEU A 212 10.27 -9.39 11.17
C LEU A 212 8.92 -9.15 11.88
N GLY A 213 7.82 -9.69 11.34
CA GLY A 213 6.51 -9.60 11.97
C GLY A 213 6.44 -10.30 13.32
N LEU A 214 6.94 -11.54 13.41
CA LEU A 214 7.00 -12.30 14.67
C LEU A 214 7.98 -11.70 15.67
N GLY A 215 9.13 -11.19 15.20
CA GLY A 215 10.12 -10.48 16.01
C GLY A 215 9.59 -9.16 16.57
N PHE A 216 8.77 -8.44 15.81
CA PHE A 216 8.07 -7.27 16.33
C PHE A 216 7.10 -7.65 17.45
N LEU A 217 6.30 -8.70 17.26
CA LEU A 217 5.35 -9.18 18.26
C LEU A 217 6.06 -9.68 19.53
N SER A 218 7.19 -10.39 19.38
CA SER A 218 7.99 -10.90 20.49
C SER A 218 8.59 -9.82 21.38
N LEU A 219 8.77 -8.60 20.85
CA LEU A 219 9.18 -7.42 21.61
C LEU A 219 7.98 -6.62 22.13
N TRP A 220 6.91 -6.53 21.34
CA TRP A 220 5.75 -5.71 21.68
C TRP A 220 4.96 -6.24 22.88
N TYR A 221 4.64 -7.55 22.94
CA TYR A 221 3.86 -8.11 24.05
C TYR A 221 4.57 -7.96 25.41
N PRO A 222 5.88 -8.26 25.55
CA PRO A 222 6.58 -8.05 26.82
C PRO A 222 6.64 -6.58 27.23
N VAL A 223 6.85 -5.66 26.29
CA VAL A 223 6.85 -4.21 26.58
C VAL A 223 5.48 -3.76 27.10
N GLN A 224 4.39 -4.26 26.53
CA GLN A 224 3.04 -3.95 27.01
C GLN A 224 2.73 -4.62 28.35
N LEU A 225 3.25 -5.83 28.60
CA LEU A 225 3.15 -6.49 29.90
C LEU A 225 3.82 -5.66 31.00
N VAL A 226 5.06 -5.19 30.77
CA VAL A 226 5.78 -4.31 31.70
C VAL A 226 5.03 -2.99 31.92
N ARG A 227 4.48 -2.39 30.84
CA ARG A 227 3.63 -1.19 30.95
C ARG A 227 2.34 -1.46 31.71
N SER A 228 1.74 -2.65 31.58
CA SER A 228 0.53 -3.02 32.31
C SER A 228 0.79 -3.05 33.81
N PHE A 229 1.94 -3.58 34.24
CA PHE A 229 2.34 -3.54 35.65
C PHE A 229 2.64 -2.13 36.13
N ARG A 230 3.29 -1.30 35.31
CA ARG A 230 3.58 0.10 35.66
C ARG A 230 2.34 0.99 35.72
N ASN A 231 1.39 0.80 34.79
CA ASN A 231 0.16 1.59 34.71
C ASN A 231 -0.94 1.07 35.65
N ALA A 232 -0.82 -0.16 36.19
CA ALA A 232 -1.63 -0.56 37.34
C ALA A 232 -1.37 0.34 38.57
N ALA A 233 -0.21 1.00 38.63
CA ALA A 233 0.10 2.04 39.60
C ALA A 233 -0.26 3.48 39.13
N GLY A 234 -0.80 3.66 37.91
CA GLY A 234 -1.16 4.98 37.36
C GLY A 234 -2.07 4.91 36.13
N ALA A 235 -3.34 5.26 36.30
CA ALA A 235 -4.41 5.20 35.30
C ALA A 235 -4.16 6.13 34.09
N GLY A 236 -3.46 5.64 33.06
CA GLY A 236 -2.97 6.48 31.94
C GLY A 236 -3.62 6.28 30.55
N SER A 237 -4.59 5.39 30.36
CA SER A 237 -5.08 5.08 28.99
C SER A 237 -6.17 6.02 28.46
N GLU A 238 -6.92 6.73 29.31
CA GLU A 238 -8.01 7.61 28.85
C GLU A 238 -7.52 8.97 28.30
N GLY A 239 -6.31 9.38 28.67
CA GLY A 239 -5.74 10.70 28.27
C GLY A 239 -5.41 10.83 26.78
N LEU A 240 -4.90 9.76 26.16
CA LEU A 240 -4.50 9.78 24.74
C LEU A 240 -5.73 9.84 23.79
N GLN A 241 -6.88 9.37 24.25
CA GLN A 241 -8.14 9.37 23.50
C GLN A 241 -8.77 10.77 23.45
N SER A 242 -8.75 11.50 24.58
CA SER A 242 -9.24 12.89 24.66
C SER A 242 -8.42 13.82 23.76
N SER A 243 -7.10 13.67 23.77
CA SER A 243 -6.19 14.58 23.06
C SER A 243 -6.38 14.59 21.54
N TYR A 244 -6.62 13.45 20.89
CA TYR A 244 -6.82 13.41 19.44
C TYR A 244 -8.11 14.08 18.98
N TYR A 245 -9.22 13.79 19.66
CA TYR A 245 -10.51 14.39 19.32
C TYR A 245 -10.56 15.88 19.58
N GLU A 246 -9.91 16.30 20.66
CA GLU A 246 -9.74 17.72 20.97
C GLU A 246 -8.95 18.44 19.87
N GLU A 247 -7.85 17.86 19.40
CA GLU A 247 -7.06 18.42 18.30
C GLU A 247 -7.84 18.45 16.97
N TYR A 248 -8.61 17.40 16.67
CA TYR A 248 -9.49 17.38 15.49
C TYR A 248 -10.58 18.46 15.57
N LEU A 249 -11.24 18.62 16.72
CA LEU A 249 -12.25 19.67 16.90
C LEU A 249 -11.62 21.06 16.87
N ARG A 250 -10.44 21.24 17.46
CA ARG A 250 -9.68 22.49 17.43
C ARG A 250 -9.32 22.87 16.00
N THR A 251 -8.80 21.93 15.21
CA THR A 251 -8.48 22.18 13.80
C THR A 251 -9.73 22.50 12.98
N LEU A 252 -10.88 21.85 13.25
CA LEU A 252 -12.14 22.15 12.55
C LEU A 252 -12.71 23.53 12.90
N LEU A 253 -12.70 23.92 14.18
CA LEU A 253 -13.29 25.16 14.67
C LEU A 253 -12.36 26.37 14.47
N CYS A 254 -11.04 26.20 14.63
CA CYS A 254 -10.05 27.27 14.49
C CYS A 254 -9.56 27.47 13.05
N ARG A 255 -10.02 26.66 12.07
CA ARG A 255 -9.60 26.77 10.66
C ARG A 255 -9.81 28.18 10.09
N LYS A 256 -10.82 28.91 10.58
CA LYS A 256 -11.18 30.25 10.12
C LYS A 256 -10.07 31.30 10.33
N GLU A 257 -9.13 31.06 11.25
CA GLU A 257 -8.02 32.00 11.50
C GLU A 257 -6.79 31.77 10.61
N LEU A 258 -6.63 30.58 10.02
CA LEU A 258 -5.39 30.17 9.35
C LEU A 258 -5.38 30.40 7.82
N GLU A 259 -6.55 30.60 7.19
CA GLU A 259 -6.66 30.85 5.74
C GLU A 259 -6.33 32.31 5.34
N SER A 260 -5.85 33.14 6.29
CA SER A 260 -5.39 34.52 6.06
C SER A 260 -3.91 34.63 5.61
N GLY A 261 -3.25 33.51 5.33
CA GLY A 261 -1.87 33.49 4.85
C GLY A 261 -1.76 33.87 3.37
N SER A 262 -1.24 35.07 3.10
CA SER A 262 -0.92 35.57 1.77
C SER A 262 -0.05 34.60 0.97
N HIS A 263 -0.50 34.24 -0.25
CA HIS A 263 0.33 33.55 -1.24
C HIS A 263 1.50 34.45 -1.68
N THR A 264 2.68 34.23 -1.11
CA THR A 264 3.91 34.85 -1.60
C THR A 264 4.38 34.10 -2.84
N SER A 265 4.26 34.75 -3.99
CA SER A 265 4.72 34.26 -5.28
C SER A 265 6.16 34.73 -5.53
N LYS A 266 7.06 33.74 -5.69
CA LYS A 266 8.23 33.69 -6.59
C LYS A 266 9.08 32.50 -6.16
N HIS A 267 8.71 31.32 -6.66
CA HIS A 267 9.42 30.07 -6.37
C HIS A 267 10.23 29.63 -7.58
N GLY A 268 11.56 29.57 -7.45
CA GLY A 268 12.43 28.95 -8.44
C GLY A 268 12.13 27.47 -8.62
N PHE A 269 12.58 26.88 -9.74
CA PHE A 269 12.29 25.50 -10.13
C PHE A 269 12.54 24.47 -9.01
N ARG A 270 13.60 24.64 -8.20
CA ARG A 270 13.90 23.79 -7.03
C ARG A 270 12.81 23.84 -5.95
N SER A 271 12.32 25.02 -5.62
CA SER A 271 11.22 25.15 -4.65
C SER A 271 9.90 24.64 -5.19
N TRP A 272 9.63 24.78 -6.49
CA TRP A 272 8.48 24.17 -7.14
C TRP A 272 8.56 22.63 -7.13
N ALA A 273 9.70 22.06 -7.49
CA ALA A 273 9.94 20.62 -7.45
C ALA A 273 9.85 20.06 -6.02
N TRP A 274 10.37 20.77 -5.03
CA TRP A 274 10.24 20.43 -3.62
C TRP A 274 8.79 20.46 -3.12
N ILE A 275 8.00 21.46 -3.55
CA ILE A 275 6.57 21.54 -3.25
C ILE A 275 5.81 20.38 -3.90
N CYS A 276 6.08 20.07 -5.17
CA CYS A 276 5.48 18.92 -5.86
C CYS A 276 5.84 17.61 -5.16
N TYR A 277 7.11 17.39 -4.82
CA TYR A 277 7.58 16.21 -4.08
C TYR A 277 6.91 16.09 -2.70
N ARG A 278 6.80 17.20 -1.96
CA ARG A 278 6.13 17.23 -0.65
C ARG A 278 4.62 16.99 -0.74
N ASN A 279 3.98 17.43 -1.82
CA ASN A 279 2.57 17.15 -2.09
C ASN A 279 2.36 15.70 -2.55
N TYR A 280 3.39 15.10 -3.15
CA TYR A 280 3.39 13.73 -3.62
C TYR A 280 3.60 12.72 -2.48
N ILE A 281 4.47 13.05 -1.52
CA ILE A 281 4.74 12.21 -0.35
C ILE A 281 3.68 12.40 0.73
N TYR A 282 3.28 11.29 1.35
CA TYR A 282 2.40 11.32 2.51
C TYR A 282 3.07 12.00 3.71
N ALA A 283 2.71 13.27 3.95
CA ALA A 283 3.02 13.97 5.20
C ALA A 283 1.87 13.80 6.21
N PRO A 284 2.10 13.27 7.42
CA PRO A 284 1.06 13.16 8.45
C PRO A 284 0.44 14.53 8.79
N GLN A 285 -0.89 14.63 8.78
CA GLN A 285 -1.60 15.85 9.18
C GLN A 285 -2.05 15.76 10.63
N ARG A 286 -1.89 16.85 11.38
CA ARG A 286 -2.42 16.96 12.75
C ARG A 286 -3.95 16.85 12.70
N GLY A 287 -4.53 16.02 13.56
CA GLY A 287 -5.98 15.80 13.63
C GLY A 287 -6.55 14.78 12.64
N PHE A 288 -5.75 14.15 11.76
CA PHE A 288 -6.22 13.08 10.88
C PHE A 288 -5.47 11.77 11.13
N ARG A 289 -6.21 10.68 11.34
CA ARG A 289 -5.69 9.31 11.44
C ARG A 289 -6.17 8.48 10.27
N LEU A 290 -5.25 7.67 9.73
CA LEU A 290 -5.57 6.70 8.68
C LEU A 290 -6.43 5.57 9.28
N PRO A 291 -7.48 5.11 8.57
CA PRO A 291 -8.23 3.90 8.93
C PRO A 291 -7.32 2.68 9.05
N LEU A 292 -7.64 1.74 9.96
CA LEU A 292 -6.81 0.55 10.16
C LEU A 292 -6.69 -0.29 8.89
N MET A 293 -7.81 -0.50 8.18
CA MET A 293 -7.82 -1.26 6.92
C MET A 293 -6.88 -0.68 5.86
N LEU A 294 -6.72 0.65 5.82
CA LEU A 294 -5.80 1.30 4.91
C LEU A 294 -4.34 1.09 5.32
N VAL A 295 -4.06 1.15 6.63
CA VAL A 295 -2.72 0.85 7.16
C VAL A 295 -2.35 -0.60 6.87
N LEU A 296 -3.27 -1.54 7.09
CA LEU A 296 -3.09 -2.96 6.77
C LEU A 296 -2.80 -3.14 5.28
N SER A 297 -3.61 -2.53 4.41
CA SER A 297 -3.42 -2.55 2.96
C SER A 297 -2.04 -2.01 2.53
N ALA A 298 -1.59 -0.89 3.12
CA ALA A 298 -0.27 -0.33 2.84
C ALA A 298 0.88 -1.25 3.28
N THR A 299 0.77 -1.87 4.46
CA THR A 299 1.78 -2.82 4.93
C THR A 299 1.82 -4.09 4.08
N LEU A 300 0.66 -4.61 3.70
CA LEU A 300 0.54 -5.82 2.87
C LEU A 300 1.07 -5.59 1.46
N THR A 301 0.75 -4.46 0.83
CA THR A 301 1.27 -4.09 -0.49
C THR A 301 2.78 -3.91 -0.49
N GLY A 302 3.35 -3.31 0.57
CA GLY A 302 4.81 -3.24 0.74
C GLY A 302 5.45 -4.63 0.83
N THR A 303 4.85 -5.55 1.59
CA THR A 303 5.34 -6.94 1.64
C THR A 303 5.14 -7.69 0.33
N ALA A 304 4.07 -7.42 -0.41
CA ALA A 304 3.82 -8.01 -1.72
C ALA A 304 4.86 -7.60 -2.76
N ILE A 305 5.22 -6.31 -2.80
CA ILE A 305 6.30 -5.81 -3.67
C ILE A 305 7.60 -6.57 -3.36
N TYR A 306 7.97 -6.70 -2.09
CA TYR A 306 9.17 -7.45 -1.68
C TYR A 306 9.12 -8.92 -2.14
N GLN A 307 8.03 -9.64 -1.85
CA GLN A 307 7.92 -11.06 -2.17
C GLN A 307 7.94 -11.33 -3.68
N VAL A 308 7.19 -10.54 -4.46
CA VAL A 308 7.15 -10.70 -5.92
C VAL A 308 8.48 -10.29 -6.55
N ALA A 309 9.10 -9.18 -6.11
CA ALA A 309 10.40 -8.76 -6.62
C ALA A 309 11.50 -9.78 -6.32
N LEU A 310 11.52 -10.35 -5.11
CA LEU A 310 12.44 -11.41 -4.74
C LEU A 310 12.26 -12.65 -5.63
N LEU A 311 11.01 -13.08 -5.86
CA LEU A 311 10.70 -14.23 -6.70
C LEU A 311 11.17 -13.99 -8.16
N LEU A 312 10.90 -12.82 -8.71
CA LEU A 312 11.30 -12.44 -10.06
C LEU A 312 12.83 -12.40 -10.21
N LEU A 313 13.51 -11.74 -9.27
CA LEU A 313 14.98 -11.62 -9.27
C LEU A 313 15.64 -13.01 -9.21
N VAL A 314 15.21 -13.83 -8.25
CA VAL A 314 15.82 -15.13 -7.95
C VAL A 314 15.41 -16.20 -8.97
N GLY A 315 14.25 -16.09 -9.61
CA GLY A 315 13.82 -17.01 -10.66
C GLY A 315 14.53 -16.80 -12.00
N VAL A 316 14.83 -15.54 -12.36
CA VAL A 316 15.32 -15.21 -13.72
C VAL A 316 16.82 -14.91 -13.75
N VAL A 317 17.38 -14.19 -12.79
CA VAL A 317 18.81 -13.82 -12.86
C VAL A 317 19.74 -15.03 -12.78
N PRO A 318 19.56 -15.99 -11.84
CA PRO A 318 20.41 -17.17 -11.77
C PRO A 318 20.30 -18.08 -13.00
N THR A 319 19.13 -18.13 -13.66
CA THR A 319 18.96 -18.93 -14.87
C THR A 319 19.71 -18.32 -16.04
N ILE A 320 19.68 -16.99 -16.20
CA ILE A 320 20.50 -16.27 -17.18
C ILE A 320 21.99 -16.47 -16.91
N GLN A 321 22.43 -16.38 -15.65
CA GLN A 321 23.83 -16.58 -15.27
C GLN A 321 24.32 -18.01 -15.55
N LYS A 322 23.50 -19.04 -15.26
CA LYS A 322 23.81 -20.43 -15.60
C LYS A 322 23.91 -20.63 -17.12
N VAL A 323 22.99 -20.06 -17.89
CA VAL A 323 23.05 -20.10 -19.36
C VAL A 323 24.30 -19.39 -19.87
N ARG A 324 24.64 -18.22 -19.32
CA ARG A 324 25.84 -17.45 -19.71
C ARG A 324 27.14 -18.22 -19.43
N ALA A 325 27.23 -18.90 -18.28
CA ALA A 325 28.38 -19.72 -17.92
C ALA A 325 28.50 -20.99 -18.77
N GLY A 326 27.37 -21.58 -19.19
CA GLY A 326 27.34 -22.78 -20.04
C GLY A 326 27.61 -22.55 -21.53
N ILE A 327 27.84 -21.30 -21.97
CA ILE A 327 28.12 -21.00 -23.38
C ILE A 327 29.59 -21.25 -23.69
N ASN A 328 29.78 -22.37 -24.37
CA ASN A 328 31.05 -22.83 -24.92
C ASN A 328 31.03 -22.79 -26.46
N THR A 329 32.13 -23.18 -27.08
CA THR A 329 32.27 -23.29 -28.54
C THR A 329 31.21 -24.20 -29.18
N ASP A 330 30.64 -25.16 -28.43
CA ASP A 330 29.58 -26.06 -28.89
C ASP A 330 28.28 -25.33 -29.28
N VAL A 331 27.98 -24.24 -28.60
CA VAL A 331 26.82 -23.39 -28.92
C VAL A 331 27.01 -22.67 -30.26
N SER A 332 28.25 -22.36 -30.62
CA SER A 332 28.57 -21.76 -31.94
C SER A 332 28.33 -22.76 -33.08
N TYR A 333 28.59 -24.05 -32.87
CA TYR A 333 28.26 -25.10 -33.86
C TYR A 333 26.75 -25.26 -34.04
N LEU A 334 25.97 -25.18 -32.95
CA LEU A 334 24.51 -25.20 -33.02
C LEU A 334 23.96 -23.98 -33.80
N LEU A 335 24.44 -22.77 -33.51
CA LEU A 335 24.02 -21.56 -34.24
C LEU A 335 24.36 -21.63 -35.73
N ALA A 336 25.54 -22.13 -36.07
CA ALA A 336 25.93 -22.37 -37.46
C ALA A 336 25.03 -23.42 -38.13
N GLY A 337 24.61 -24.47 -37.39
CA GLY A 337 23.64 -25.47 -37.84
C GLY A 337 22.24 -24.91 -38.10
N PHE A 338 21.85 -23.82 -37.40
CA PHE A 338 20.63 -23.06 -37.67
C PHE A 338 20.81 -22.00 -38.79
N GLY A 339 21.98 -21.92 -39.42
CA GLY A 339 22.25 -20.99 -40.51
C GLY A 339 22.54 -19.55 -40.06
N ILE A 340 22.82 -19.31 -38.78
CA ILE A 340 23.13 -17.98 -38.25
C ILE A 340 24.65 -17.81 -38.17
N VAL A 341 25.25 -17.18 -39.17
CA VAL A 341 26.70 -16.88 -39.21
C VAL A 341 26.92 -15.44 -38.74
N LEU A 342 27.41 -15.26 -37.50
CA LEU A 342 27.65 -13.94 -36.91
C LEU A 342 29.05 -13.37 -37.20
N SER A 343 30.09 -14.21 -37.28
CA SER A 343 31.47 -13.85 -37.63
C SER A 343 32.23 -15.10 -38.13
N GLU A 344 33.33 -14.91 -38.86
CA GLU A 344 34.24 -16.01 -39.26
C GLU A 344 35.00 -16.59 -38.05
N ASP A 345 35.26 -15.75 -37.03
CA ASP A 345 35.94 -16.14 -35.80
C ASP A 345 34.98 -16.69 -34.73
N ARG A 346 35.09 -17.98 -34.45
CA ARG A 346 34.20 -18.72 -33.51
C ARG A 346 34.33 -18.24 -32.06
N GLN A 347 35.52 -17.79 -31.67
CA GLN A 347 35.78 -17.24 -30.33
C GLN A 347 35.14 -15.85 -30.15
N GLU A 348 35.08 -15.06 -31.22
CA GLU A 348 34.37 -13.79 -31.26
C GLU A 348 32.85 -13.99 -31.12
N VAL A 349 32.28 -15.02 -31.76
CA VAL A 349 30.85 -15.37 -31.63
C VAL A 349 30.49 -15.69 -30.17
N VAL A 350 31.31 -16.47 -29.47
CA VAL A 350 31.10 -16.77 -28.04
C VAL A 350 31.14 -15.51 -27.19
N GLY A 351 32.11 -14.62 -27.44
CA GLY A 351 32.21 -13.32 -26.75
C GLY A 351 30.99 -12.44 -26.96
N LEU A 352 30.50 -12.35 -28.20
CA LEU A 352 29.34 -11.55 -28.57
C LEU A 352 28.04 -12.06 -27.92
N VAL A 353 27.81 -13.38 -27.93
CA VAL A 353 26.63 -13.97 -27.29
C VAL A 353 26.67 -13.76 -25.77
N LYS A 354 27.85 -13.91 -25.14
CA LYS A 354 28.02 -13.62 -23.70
C LYS A 354 27.74 -12.14 -23.38
N HIS A 355 28.16 -11.23 -24.25
CA HIS A 355 27.90 -9.79 -24.09
C HIS A 355 26.40 -9.46 -24.23
N HIS A 356 25.70 -10.05 -25.20
CA HIS A 356 24.25 -9.85 -25.35
C HIS A 356 23.43 -10.42 -24.18
N LEU A 357 23.83 -11.56 -23.61
CA LEU A 357 23.19 -12.09 -22.41
C LEU A 357 23.46 -11.24 -21.16
N TRP A 358 24.66 -10.68 -21.03
CA TRP A 358 24.93 -9.69 -19.97
C TRP A 358 24.04 -8.45 -20.12
N ALA A 359 23.90 -7.92 -21.34
CA ALA A 359 23.01 -6.79 -21.58
C ALA A 359 21.54 -7.12 -21.25
N LEU A 360 21.10 -8.36 -21.55
CA LEU A 360 19.76 -8.86 -21.19
C LEU A 360 19.55 -8.93 -19.67
N GLU A 361 20.55 -9.42 -18.93
CA GLU A 361 20.56 -9.45 -17.46
C GLU A 361 20.40 -8.02 -16.88
N VAL A 362 21.21 -7.07 -17.37
CA VAL A 362 21.15 -5.67 -16.96
C VAL A 362 19.78 -5.05 -17.28
N CYS A 363 19.21 -5.33 -18.46
CA CYS A 363 17.88 -4.84 -18.85
C CYS A 363 16.78 -5.38 -17.92
N TYR A 364 16.88 -6.64 -17.51
CA TYR A 364 15.93 -7.27 -16.60
C TYR A 364 15.98 -6.66 -15.19
N ILE A 365 17.18 -6.48 -14.65
CA ILE A 365 17.38 -5.86 -13.32
C ILE A 365 16.92 -4.41 -13.34
N ALA A 366 17.28 -3.64 -14.38
CA ALA A 366 16.84 -2.25 -14.54
C ALA A 366 15.31 -2.15 -14.61
N ALA A 367 14.65 -3.03 -15.38
CA ALA A 367 13.19 -3.09 -15.44
C ALA A 367 12.56 -3.41 -14.08
N LEU A 368 13.18 -4.29 -13.29
CA LEU A 368 12.70 -4.65 -11.95
C LEU A 368 12.81 -3.49 -10.96
N VAL A 369 13.90 -2.75 -10.99
CA VAL A 369 14.06 -1.55 -10.18
C VAL A 369 13.05 -0.46 -10.58
N LEU A 370 12.83 -0.27 -11.89
CA LEU A 370 11.84 0.67 -12.41
C LEU A 370 10.41 0.29 -12.01
N SER A 371 10.02 -0.98 -12.11
CA SER A 371 8.69 -1.46 -11.73
C SER A 371 8.46 -1.35 -10.22
N CYS A 372 9.43 -1.75 -9.39
CA CYS A 372 9.34 -1.63 -7.93
C CYS A 372 9.28 -0.17 -7.46
N SER A 373 10.09 0.71 -8.05
CA SER A 373 10.09 2.13 -7.69
C SER A 373 8.79 2.82 -8.10
N LEU A 374 8.29 2.54 -9.31
CA LEU A 374 7.04 3.10 -9.80
C LEU A 374 5.83 2.63 -8.97
N THR A 375 5.68 1.33 -8.73
CA THR A 375 4.62 0.79 -7.87
C THR A 375 4.64 1.41 -6.48
N SER A 376 5.80 1.48 -5.82
CA SER A 376 5.97 2.11 -4.51
C SER A 376 5.55 3.58 -4.53
N LEU A 377 5.99 4.32 -5.55
CA LEU A 377 5.67 5.74 -5.74
C LEU A 377 4.16 5.95 -5.99
N MET A 378 3.52 5.05 -6.73
CA MET A 378 2.08 5.07 -6.99
C MET A 378 1.24 4.74 -5.74
N LEU A 379 1.69 3.80 -4.90
CA LEU A 379 1.03 3.47 -3.64
C LEU A 379 1.13 4.60 -2.61
N ILE A 380 2.29 5.26 -2.52
CA ILE A 380 2.46 6.43 -1.64
C ILE A 380 1.50 7.56 -2.05
N ARG A 381 1.36 7.80 -3.36
CA ARG A 381 0.37 8.76 -3.88
C ARG A 381 -1.07 8.35 -3.57
N SER A 382 -1.37 7.06 -3.70
CA SER A 382 -2.70 6.52 -3.38
C SER A 382 -3.10 6.76 -1.91
N LEU A 383 -2.14 6.79 -0.97
CA LEU A 383 -2.42 7.17 0.42
C LEU A 383 -2.84 8.64 0.57
N VAL A 384 -2.26 9.53 -0.24
CA VAL A 384 -2.59 10.96 -0.25
C VAL A 384 -3.98 11.19 -0.85
N THR A 385 -4.28 10.54 -1.97
CA THR A 385 -5.62 10.61 -2.61
C THR A 385 -6.67 10.02 -1.68
N HIS A 386 -6.39 8.90 -1.01
CA HIS A 386 -7.28 8.30 -0.03
C HIS A 386 -7.64 9.25 1.11
N ARG A 387 -6.65 9.92 1.70
CA ARG A 387 -6.89 10.93 2.73
C ARG A 387 -7.79 12.05 2.21
N ALA A 388 -7.52 12.56 1.01
CA ALA A 388 -8.31 13.64 0.43
C ALA A 388 -9.77 13.20 0.20
N ASN A 389 -9.96 12.00 -0.36
CA ASN A 389 -11.27 11.40 -0.64
C ASN A 389 -12.08 11.16 0.65
N LEU A 390 -11.45 10.61 1.70
CA LEU A 390 -12.12 10.39 2.98
C LEU A 390 -12.51 11.71 3.66
N GLN A 391 -11.64 12.72 3.61
CA GLN A 391 -11.95 14.05 4.13
C GLN A 391 -13.06 14.75 3.34
N ALA A 392 -13.09 14.60 2.01
CA ALA A 392 -14.17 15.12 1.17
C ALA A 392 -15.51 14.46 1.53
N LEU A 393 -15.51 13.15 1.75
CA LEU A 393 -16.69 12.40 2.13
C LEU A 393 -17.20 12.78 3.53
N HIS A 394 -16.31 13.02 4.50
CA HIS A 394 -16.70 13.58 5.82
C HIS A 394 -17.34 14.96 5.73
N ARG A 395 -16.97 15.78 4.72
CA ARG A 395 -17.60 17.08 4.48
C ARG A 395 -18.93 16.96 3.73
N GLY A 396 -19.29 15.78 3.24
CA GLY A 396 -20.42 15.58 2.34
C GLY A 396 -20.22 16.21 0.96
N ALA A 397 -18.97 16.50 0.58
CA ALA A 397 -18.65 16.99 -0.76
C ALA A 397 -18.79 15.84 -1.78
N ALA A 398 -19.17 16.17 -3.02
CA ALA A 398 -19.06 15.21 -4.11
C ALA A 398 -17.57 14.85 -4.29
N LEU A 399 -17.23 13.56 -4.38
CA LEU A 399 -15.89 13.18 -4.82
C LEU A 399 -15.73 13.62 -6.28
N ASP A 400 -14.55 14.12 -6.63
CA ASP A 400 -14.21 14.52 -8.02
C ASP A 400 -14.32 13.34 -9.02
N LEU A 401 -14.45 12.10 -8.53
CA LEU A 401 -14.40 10.85 -9.27
C LEU A 401 -15.79 10.22 -9.58
N GLY A 402 -16.85 11.04 -9.62
CA GLY A 402 -18.18 10.64 -10.10
C GLY A 402 -19.22 10.41 -9.00
N PRO A 403 -20.49 10.18 -9.38
CA PRO A 403 -21.61 10.18 -8.44
C PRO A 403 -21.60 8.92 -7.57
N LEU A 404 -21.14 9.05 -6.32
CA LEU A 404 -21.40 8.03 -5.29
C LEU A 404 -22.91 7.99 -5.00
N PRO A 405 -23.55 6.81 -4.86
CA PRO A 405 -24.98 6.73 -4.58
C PRO A 405 -25.37 7.52 -3.33
N ARG A 406 -26.38 8.40 -3.50
CA ARG A 406 -26.88 9.45 -2.58
C ARG A 406 -27.20 9.05 -1.14
N SER A 407 -27.16 7.76 -0.77
CA SER A 407 -27.46 7.32 0.60
C SER A 407 -26.20 6.78 1.30
N PRO A 408 -25.82 7.32 2.48
CA PRO A 408 -24.70 6.82 3.29
C PRO A 408 -25.03 5.50 4.01
N GLN A 409 -26.11 4.81 3.62
CA GLN A 409 -26.56 3.59 4.29
C GLN A 409 -25.65 2.40 3.97
N PRO A 410 -25.26 1.61 4.98
CA PRO A 410 -24.50 0.39 4.76
C PRO A 410 -25.34 -0.62 3.98
N SER A 411 -24.83 -1.09 2.84
CA SER A 411 -25.45 -2.15 2.05
C SER A 411 -24.67 -3.46 2.20
N ARG A 412 -25.32 -4.61 1.92
CA ARG A 412 -24.66 -5.93 1.93
C ARG A 412 -23.41 -5.94 1.04
N GLN A 413 -23.53 -5.34 -0.15
CA GLN A 413 -22.43 -5.23 -1.10
C GLN A 413 -21.29 -4.33 -0.57
N ALA A 414 -21.61 -3.22 0.10
CA ALA A 414 -20.59 -2.33 0.66
C ALA A 414 -19.80 -2.99 1.80
N ILE A 415 -20.46 -3.83 2.62
CA ILE A 415 -19.78 -4.62 3.66
C ILE A 415 -18.82 -5.63 3.02
N PHE A 416 -19.26 -6.36 1.99
CA PHE A 416 -18.38 -7.26 1.26
C PHE A 416 -17.15 -6.53 0.70
N CYS A 417 -17.36 -5.37 0.06
CA CYS A 417 -16.27 -4.54 -0.48
C CYS A 417 -15.29 -4.07 0.61
N TRP A 418 -15.80 -3.73 1.80
CA TRP A 418 -14.96 -3.33 2.92
C TRP A 418 -14.11 -4.50 3.45
N MET A 419 -14.67 -5.72 3.53
CA MET A 419 -13.94 -6.91 3.98
C MET A 419 -12.85 -7.34 2.99
N SER A 420 -13.09 -7.18 1.68
CA SER A 420 -12.17 -7.63 0.62
C SER A 420 -11.10 -6.61 0.23
N PHE A 421 -11.24 -5.35 0.64
CA PHE A 421 -10.39 -4.24 0.21
C PHE A 421 -8.88 -4.50 0.35
N SER A 422 -8.41 -4.89 1.54
CA SER A 422 -6.98 -5.08 1.79
C SER A 422 -6.38 -6.24 0.97
N ALA A 423 -7.15 -7.32 0.80
CA ALA A 423 -6.74 -8.46 0.00
C ALA A 423 -6.69 -8.13 -1.50
N TYR A 424 -7.71 -7.43 -2.02
CA TYR A 424 -7.78 -7.05 -3.43
C TYR A 424 -6.68 -6.06 -3.81
N GLN A 425 -6.42 -5.06 -2.95
CA GLN A 425 -5.34 -4.10 -3.17
C GLN A 425 -3.97 -4.80 -3.22
N THR A 426 -3.77 -5.80 -2.36
CA THR A 426 -2.54 -6.62 -2.37
C THR A 426 -2.43 -7.45 -3.65
N ALA A 427 -3.51 -8.11 -4.06
CA ALA A 427 -3.54 -8.93 -5.27
C ALA A 427 -3.30 -8.11 -6.55
N PHE A 428 -3.94 -6.94 -6.68
CA PHE A 428 -3.69 -6.04 -7.81
C PHE A 428 -2.28 -5.44 -7.80
N THR A 429 -1.69 -5.22 -6.62
CA THR A 429 -0.28 -4.81 -6.54
C THR A 429 0.65 -5.91 -7.07
N CYS A 430 0.42 -7.18 -6.71
CA CYS A 430 1.17 -8.30 -7.26
C CYS A 430 1.03 -8.40 -8.79
N LEU A 431 -0.20 -8.38 -9.30
CA LEU A 431 -0.47 -8.48 -10.73
C LEU A 431 0.07 -7.26 -11.49
N GLY A 432 -0.11 -6.06 -10.93
CA GLY A 432 0.41 -4.81 -11.47
C GLY A 432 1.92 -4.84 -11.61
N LEU A 433 2.63 -5.31 -10.59
CA LEU A 433 4.09 -5.44 -10.63
C LEU A 433 4.56 -6.44 -11.71
N LEU A 434 3.86 -7.58 -11.86
CA LEU A 434 4.17 -8.56 -12.92
C LEU A 434 3.97 -7.97 -14.33
N VAL A 435 2.85 -7.32 -14.57
CA VAL A 435 2.54 -6.70 -15.88
C VAL A 435 3.51 -5.55 -16.17
N GLN A 436 3.80 -4.70 -15.18
CA GLN A 436 4.77 -3.63 -15.31
C GLN A 436 6.18 -4.16 -15.57
N GLN A 437 6.57 -5.27 -14.92
CA GLN A 437 7.86 -5.90 -15.18
C GLN A 437 7.98 -6.37 -16.64
N ILE A 438 6.95 -7.02 -17.18
CA ILE A 438 6.96 -7.48 -18.58
C ILE A 438 7.08 -6.30 -19.55
N ILE A 439 6.30 -5.24 -19.33
CA ILE A 439 6.30 -4.06 -20.20
C ILE A 439 7.63 -3.31 -20.12
N PHE A 440 8.16 -3.07 -18.92
CA PHE A 440 9.43 -2.39 -18.77
C PHE A 440 10.59 -3.24 -19.25
N PHE A 441 10.57 -4.55 -19.07
CA PHE A 441 11.59 -5.44 -19.63
C PHE A 441 11.60 -5.39 -21.15
N LEU A 442 10.44 -5.51 -21.81
CA LEU A 442 10.36 -5.40 -23.26
C LEU A 442 10.81 -4.01 -23.74
N GLY A 443 10.44 -2.96 -23.01
CA GLY A 443 10.85 -1.58 -23.28
C GLY A 443 12.36 -1.35 -23.13
N THR A 444 12.97 -1.83 -22.05
CA THR A 444 14.42 -1.69 -21.82
C THR A 444 15.23 -2.52 -22.79
N VAL A 445 14.79 -3.74 -23.12
CA VAL A 445 15.41 -4.58 -24.16
C VAL A 445 15.33 -3.88 -25.53
N THR A 446 14.15 -3.40 -25.92
CA THR A 446 13.98 -2.66 -27.18
C THR A 446 14.90 -1.44 -27.23
N LEU A 447 14.96 -0.65 -26.15
CA LEU A 447 15.86 0.49 -26.05
C LEU A 447 17.34 0.09 -26.12
N ALA A 448 17.74 -0.95 -25.38
CA ALA A 448 19.13 -1.39 -25.30
C ALA A 448 19.65 -1.91 -26.65
N PHE A 449 18.91 -2.79 -27.31
CA PHE A 449 19.36 -3.42 -28.55
C PHE A 449 19.13 -2.57 -29.80
N LEU A 450 18.11 -1.71 -29.84
CA LEU A 450 17.84 -0.89 -31.02
C LEU A 450 18.47 0.51 -30.96
N VAL A 451 18.77 1.03 -29.78
CA VAL A 451 19.32 2.38 -29.61
C VAL A 451 20.70 2.34 -28.98
N VAL A 452 20.85 1.77 -27.78
CA VAL A 452 22.10 1.88 -27.01
C VAL A 452 23.24 1.10 -27.66
N MET A 453 23.03 -0.18 -27.97
CA MET A 453 24.07 -1.04 -28.56
C MET A 453 24.53 -0.56 -29.95
N PRO A 454 23.64 -0.18 -30.89
CA PRO A 454 24.05 0.35 -32.18
C PRO A 454 24.79 1.68 -32.11
N VAL A 455 24.42 2.56 -31.18
CA VAL A 455 25.10 3.85 -30.98
C VAL A 455 26.50 3.65 -30.41
N LEU A 456 26.68 2.72 -29.47
CA LEU A 456 27.99 2.44 -28.86
C LEU A 456 28.96 1.72 -29.81
N HIS A 457 28.47 0.78 -30.61
CA HIS A 457 29.31 -0.07 -31.47
C HIS A 457 29.32 0.36 -32.95
N GLY A 458 28.49 1.33 -33.35
CA GLY A 458 28.36 1.75 -34.75
C GLY A 458 27.79 0.70 -35.72
N ARG A 459 27.35 -0.47 -35.20
CA ARG A 459 26.83 -1.61 -35.99
C ARG A 459 25.31 -1.74 -35.83
N ASN A 460 24.61 -2.22 -36.86
CA ASN A 460 23.15 -2.47 -36.85
C ASN A 460 22.27 -1.23 -36.56
N LEU A 461 22.57 -0.09 -37.18
CA LEU A 461 21.81 1.17 -37.12
C LEU A 461 20.47 1.13 -37.89
N LEU A 462 19.72 0.03 -37.83
CA LEU A 462 18.50 -0.19 -38.63
C LEU A 462 17.44 0.90 -38.40
N LEU A 463 17.18 1.25 -37.13
CA LEU A 463 16.20 2.28 -36.78
C LEU A 463 16.68 3.68 -37.15
N LEU A 464 17.95 3.99 -36.89
CA LEU A 464 18.55 5.29 -37.24
C LEU A 464 18.58 5.48 -38.77
N ARG A 465 18.90 4.43 -39.54
CA ARG A 465 18.87 4.46 -41.01
C ARG A 465 17.46 4.57 -41.58
N SER A 466 16.48 3.91 -40.96
CA SER A 466 15.07 4.06 -41.33
C SER A 466 14.56 5.49 -41.05
N LEU A 467 14.96 6.07 -39.91
CA LEU A 467 14.63 7.44 -39.55
C LEU A 467 15.31 8.46 -40.47
N GLU A 468 16.58 8.23 -40.81
CA GLU A 468 17.33 9.01 -41.81
C GLU A 468 16.66 8.92 -43.18
N SER A 469 16.18 7.74 -43.61
CA SER A 469 15.45 7.63 -44.87
C SER A 469 14.10 8.34 -44.86
N SER A 470 13.46 8.47 -43.68
CA SER A 470 12.08 8.95 -43.54
C SER A 470 11.97 10.40 -43.05
N TRP A 471 13.08 11.13 -42.89
CA TRP A 471 13.05 12.46 -42.26
C TRP A 471 12.19 13.48 -43.02
N HIS A 472 12.17 13.44 -44.36
CA HIS A 472 11.33 14.31 -45.19
C HIS A 472 9.84 14.12 -44.89
N PHE A 473 9.41 12.87 -44.68
CA PHE A 473 8.02 12.54 -44.35
C PHE A 473 7.63 13.10 -42.99
N TRP A 474 8.49 12.93 -41.97
CA TRP A 474 8.23 13.49 -40.64
C TRP A 474 8.22 15.02 -40.64
N LEU A 475 9.11 15.63 -41.44
CA LEU A 475 9.17 17.08 -41.62
C LEU A 475 7.90 17.63 -42.26
N THR A 476 7.39 17.02 -43.33
CA THR A 476 6.16 17.51 -44.00
C THR A 476 4.95 17.42 -43.08
N LEU A 477 4.83 16.33 -42.31
CA LEU A 477 3.77 16.14 -41.33
C LEU A 477 3.84 17.20 -40.21
N ALA A 478 5.03 17.42 -39.65
CA ALA A 478 5.25 18.41 -38.61
C ALA A 478 4.97 19.83 -39.12
N LEU A 479 5.48 20.17 -40.30
CA LEU A 479 5.28 21.48 -40.93
C LEU A 479 3.80 21.74 -41.21
N ALA A 480 3.06 20.74 -41.72
CA ALA A 480 1.63 20.88 -41.98
C ALA A 480 0.84 21.19 -40.69
N VAL A 481 1.12 20.47 -39.59
CA VAL A 481 0.47 20.71 -38.29
C VAL A 481 0.85 22.08 -37.71
N VAL A 482 2.12 22.47 -37.79
CA VAL A 482 2.59 23.78 -37.34
C VAL A 482 1.93 24.90 -38.15
N LEU A 483 1.90 24.77 -39.48
CA LEU A 483 1.30 25.75 -40.36
C LEU A 483 -0.21 25.87 -40.12
N GLN A 484 -0.91 24.76 -39.87
CA GLN A 484 -2.32 24.78 -39.48
C GLN A 484 -2.55 25.49 -38.15
N LYS A 485 -1.72 25.24 -37.12
CA LYS A 485 -1.82 25.93 -35.83
C LYS A 485 -1.55 27.43 -35.96
N MET A 486 -0.54 27.80 -36.76
CA MET A 486 -0.21 29.20 -37.03
C MET A 486 -1.35 29.87 -37.82
N ALA A 487 -1.86 29.25 -38.89
CA ALA A 487 -2.99 29.77 -39.65
C ALA A 487 -4.26 29.92 -38.78
N ALA A 488 -4.49 29.00 -37.85
CA ALA A 488 -5.56 29.14 -36.87
C ALA A 488 -5.42 30.42 -36.04
N HIS A 489 -4.24 30.68 -35.50
CA HIS A 489 -4.02 31.85 -34.65
C HIS A 489 -4.00 33.19 -35.41
N TRP A 490 -3.40 33.22 -36.61
CA TRP A 490 -3.12 34.46 -37.34
C TRP A 490 -4.12 34.79 -38.46
N VAL A 491 -4.79 33.80 -39.04
CA VAL A 491 -5.65 33.97 -40.24
C VAL A 491 -7.12 33.68 -39.93
N PHE A 492 -7.41 32.69 -39.08
CA PHE A 492 -8.78 32.25 -38.84
C PHE A 492 -9.42 32.82 -37.59
N LEU A 493 -8.62 33.10 -36.54
CA LEU A 493 -9.09 33.66 -35.27
C LEU A 493 -8.73 35.15 -35.17
N GLU A 494 -9.71 35.98 -34.83
CA GLU A 494 -9.49 37.40 -34.51
C GLU A 494 -10.11 37.73 -33.14
N THR A 495 -9.44 38.54 -32.33
CA THR A 495 -9.85 38.83 -30.94
C THR A 495 -10.42 40.23 -30.82
N HIS A 496 -11.73 40.38 -31.10
CA HIS A 496 -12.38 41.69 -31.04
C HIS A 496 -12.88 42.07 -29.63
N HIS A 497 -13.21 41.11 -28.77
CA HIS A 497 -13.78 41.36 -27.42
C HIS A 497 -13.19 40.48 -26.29
N GLY A 498 -11.92 40.07 -26.41
CA GLY A 498 -11.26 39.18 -25.43
C GLY A 498 -11.60 37.70 -25.58
N HIS A 499 -12.50 37.36 -26.51
CA HIS A 499 -12.74 35.99 -26.98
C HIS A 499 -12.35 35.87 -28.46
N PRO A 500 -11.66 34.80 -28.86
CA PRO A 500 -11.30 34.58 -30.26
C PRO A 500 -12.53 34.18 -31.08
N GLU A 501 -12.84 34.94 -32.13
CA GLU A 501 -13.94 34.68 -33.05
C GLU A 501 -13.44 34.30 -34.45
N LEU A 502 -14.25 33.55 -35.19
CA LEU A 502 -13.87 32.95 -36.46
C LEU A 502 -14.32 33.83 -37.65
N THR A 503 -13.37 34.48 -38.34
CA THR A 503 -13.67 35.49 -39.37
C THR A 503 -13.62 34.92 -40.79
N ASN A 504 -12.48 34.34 -41.20
CA ASN A 504 -12.23 33.94 -42.59
C ASN A 504 -12.66 32.49 -42.92
N ARG A 505 -13.98 32.24 -42.89
CA ARG A 505 -14.57 30.90 -43.07
C ARG A 505 -14.27 30.25 -44.43
N ARG A 506 -14.24 31.02 -45.52
CA ARG A 506 -14.01 30.47 -46.88
C ARG A 506 -12.61 29.89 -47.04
N VAL A 507 -11.60 30.61 -46.55
CA VAL A 507 -10.21 30.15 -46.58
C VAL A 507 -10.03 28.96 -45.63
N LEU A 508 -10.70 28.95 -44.48
CA LEU A 508 -10.70 27.79 -43.58
C LEU A 508 -11.24 26.52 -44.28
N TYR A 509 -12.36 26.61 -44.99
CA TYR A 509 -12.90 25.47 -45.74
C TYR A 509 -11.95 24.99 -46.84
N ALA A 510 -11.38 25.91 -47.62
CA ALA A 510 -10.41 25.57 -48.67
C ALA A 510 -9.15 24.89 -48.08
N ALA A 511 -8.57 25.47 -47.02
CA ALA A 511 -7.40 24.92 -46.35
C ALA A 511 -7.68 23.53 -45.76
N THR A 512 -8.87 23.33 -45.19
CA THR A 512 -9.30 22.03 -44.63
C THR A 512 -9.43 20.97 -45.72
N PHE A 513 -9.98 21.33 -46.89
CA PHE A 513 -10.10 20.43 -48.04
C PHE A 513 -8.73 20.01 -48.58
N PHE A 514 -7.83 20.98 -48.84
CA PHE A 514 -6.49 20.66 -49.38
C PHE A 514 -5.62 19.87 -48.40
N LEU A 515 -5.74 20.12 -47.09
CA LEU A 515 -4.96 19.42 -46.07
C LEU A 515 -5.58 18.10 -45.62
N PHE A 516 -6.72 17.69 -46.18
CA PHE A 516 -7.44 16.50 -45.75
C PHE A 516 -6.56 15.23 -45.77
N LEU A 517 -5.86 14.96 -46.88
CA LEU A 517 -5.01 13.76 -47.01
C LEU A 517 -3.84 13.77 -46.00
N VAL A 518 -3.23 14.94 -45.78
CA VAL A 518 -2.16 15.09 -44.77
C VAL A 518 -2.71 14.89 -43.35
N ASN A 519 -3.92 15.38 -43.08
CA ASN A 519 -4.60 15.21 -41.79
C ASN A 519 -5.03 13.76 -41.53
N VAL A 520 -5.38 12.98 -42.57
CA VAL A 520 -5.63 11.54 -42.42
C VAL A 520 -4.37 10.85 -41.92
N LEU A 521 -3.21 11.16 -42.51
CA LEU A 521 -1.93 10.60 -42.10
C LEU A 521 -1.52 11.03 -40.68
N ALA A 522 -1.73 12.31 -40.33
CA ALA A 522 -1.55 12.81 -38.96
C ALA A 522 -2.51 12.10 -37.98
N GLY A 523 -3.74 11.82 -38.42
CA GLY A 523 -4.76 11.10 -37.67
C GLY A 523 -4.34 9.67 -37.33
N VAL A 524 -3.69 8.96 -38.26
CA VAL A 524 -3.10 7.63 -37.98
C VAL A 524 -2.06 7.71 -36.86
N MET A 525 -1.19 8.72 -36.91
CA MET A 525 -0.18 8.93 -35.85
C MET A 525 -0.83 9.26 -34.50
N VAL A 526 -1.85 10.11 -34.48
CA VAL A 526 -2.60 10.43 -33.25
C VAL A 526 -3.33 9.19 -32.72
N ALA A 527 -3.88 8.34 -33.60
CA ALA A 527 -4.52 7.10 -33.20
C ALA A 527 -3.52 6.11 -32.58
N ALA A 528 -2.34 5.92 -33.20
CA ALA A 528 -1.26 5.10 -32.65
C ALA A 528 -0.79 5.64 -31.29
N TRP A 529 -0.60 6.96 -31.18
CA TRP A 529 -0.23 7.63 -29.93
C TRP A 529 -1.30 7.46 -28.84
N ARG A 530 -2.59 7.52 -29.21
CA ARG A 530 -3.70 7.27 -28.28
C ARG A 530 -3.67 5.85 -27.72
N VAL A 531 -3.43 4.85 -28.57
CA VAL A 531 -3.31 3.46 -28.12
C VAL A 531 -2.11 3.30 -27.18
N LEU A 532 -0.96 3.86 -27.54
CA LEU A 532 0.26 3.80 -26.73
C LEU A 532 0.07 4.48 -25.36
N LEU A 533 -0.45 5.71 -25.33
CA LEU A 533 -0.70 6.43 -24.08
C LEU A 533 -1.73 5.70 -23.20
N SER A 534 -2.79 5.15 -23.80
CA SER A 534 -3.79 4.39 -23.05
C SER A 534 -3.19 3.12 -22.45
N ALA A 535 -2.38 2.39 -23.21
CA ALA A 535 -1.72 1.18 -22.73
C ALA A 535 -0.74 1.49 -21.59
N LEU A 536 0.11 2.51 -21.76
CA LEU A 536 1.06 2.94 -20.73
C LEU A 536 0.33 3.43 -19.48
N TYR A 537 -0.68 4.28 -19.63
CA TYR A 537 -1.46 4.78 -18.50
C TYR A 537 -2.10 3.64 -17.70
N ASN A 538 -2.73 2.69 -18.39
CA ASN A 538 -3.35 1.53 -17.74
C ASN A 538 -2.32 0.63 -17.06
N ALA A 539 -1.15 0.40 -17.68
CA ALA A 539 -0.08 -0.39 -17.09
C ALA A 539 0.46 0.25 -15.79
N VAL A 540 0.64 1.56 -15.77
CA VAL A 540 1.12 2.31 -14.60
C VAL A 540 0.11 2.25 -13.44
N HIS A 541 -1.18 2.39 -13.73
CA HIS A 541 -2.23 2.48 -12.71
C HIS A 541 -2.91 1.13 -12.39
N LEU A 542 -2.50 0.02 -13.01
CA LEU A 542 -3.13 -1.30 -12.84
C LEU A 542 -3.15 -1.78 -11.38
N GLY A 543 -2.12 -1.43 -10.60
CA GLY A 543 -2.02 -1.80 -9.19
C GLY A 543 -2.81 -0.91 -8.22
N GLN A 544 -3.47 0.14 -8.71
CA GLN A 544 -4.22 1.10 -7.88
C GLN A 544 -5.72 0.81 -7.92
N MET A 545 -6.39 0.92 -6.78
CA MET A 545 -7.86 0.82 -6.68
C MET A 545 -8.56 2.17 -6.53
N ASP A 546 -7.83 3.25 -6.23
CA ASP A 546 -8.41 4.58 -6.01
C ASP A 546 -8.80 5.32 -7.31
N LEU A 547 -8.39 4.78 -8.45
CA LEU A 547 -8.70 5.28 -9.78
C LEU A 547 -9.42 4.19 -10.58
N SER A 548 -10.43 4.57 -11.38
CA SER A 548 -10.96 3.66 -12.39
C SER A 548 -10.16 3.72 -13.69
N LEU A 549 -9.83 2.54 -14.25
CA LEU A 549 -9.21 2.42 -15.57
C LEU A 549 -10.23 2.62 -16.71
N LEU A 550 -11.51 2.57 -16.38
CA LEU A 550 -12.61 2.77 -17.32
C LEU A 550 -13.04 4.25 -17.38
N PRO A 551 -13.65 4.70 -18.50
CA PRO A 551 -14.19 6.05 -18.57
C PRO A 551 -15.26 6.28 -17.48
N SER A 552 -15.44 7.52 -17.05
CA SER A 552 -16.34 7.90 -15.93
C SER A 552 -17.75 7.29 -16.02
N ARG A 553 -18.31 7.12 -17.22
CA ARG A 553 -19.63 6.50 -17.44
C ARG A 553 -19.68 5.00 -17.15
N ALA A 554 -18.55 4.31 -17.25
CA ALA A 554 -18.40 2.87 -17.03
C ALA A 554 -17.60 2.55 -15.76
N ALA A 555 -17.25 3.55 -14.94
CA ALA A 555 -16.42 3.39 -13.75
C ALA A 555 -17.01 2.42 -12.72
N THR A 556 -18.34 2.25 -12.69
CA THR A 556 -19.00 1.28 -11.80
C THR A 556 -18.80 -0.18 -12.22
N LEU A 557 -18.38 -0.44 -13.46
CA LEU A 557 -18.07 -1.78 -13.97
C LEU A 557 -16.66 -2.23 -13.59
N ASP A 558 -15.82 -1.31 -13.13
CA ASP A 558 -14.47 -1.61 -12.67
C ASP A 558 -14.55 -2.22 -11.25
N PRO A 559 -14.19 -3.51 -11.08
CA PRO A 559 -14.32 -4.19 -9.79
C PRO A 559 -13.37 -3.63 -8.73
N GLY A 560 -12.22 -3.08 -9.14
CA GLY A 560 -11.26 -2.49 -8.22
C GLY A 560 -11.79 -1.18 -7.65
N TYR A 561 -12.18 -0.28 -8.53
CA TYR A 561 -12.74 1.01 -8.14
C TYR A 561 -14.07 0.86 -7.40
N HIS A 562 -14.95 -0.07 -7.81
CA HIS A 562 -16.19 -0.36 -7.10
C HIS A 562 -15.96 -0.82 -5.66
N THR A 563 -14.98 -1.72 -5.45
CA THR A 563 -14.60 -2.19 -4.10
C THR A 563 -14.06 -1.04 -3.25
N TYR A 564 -13.25 -0.15 -3.82
CA TYR A 564 -12.75 1.05 -3.16
C TYR A 564 -13.87 2.02 -2.72
N CYS A 565 -14.83 2.29 -3.60
CA CYS A 565 -15.98 3.13 -3.26
C CYS A 565 -16.83 2.52 -2.13
N GLY A 566 -17.06 1.20 -2.17
CA GLY A 566 -17.76 0.46 -1.12
C GLY A 566 -17.04 0.53 0.23
N PHE A 567 -15.71 0.36 0.23
CA PHE A 567 -14.85 0.55 1.39
C PHE A 567 -15.01 1.96 1.99
N LEU A 568 -14.81 3.01 1.19
CA LEU A 568 -14.88 4.40 1.65
C LEU A 568 -16.25 4.74 2.24
N LYS A 569 -17.32 4.24 1.62
CA LYS A 569 -18.69 4.46 2.08
C LYS A 569 -18.94 3.90 3.47
N ILE A 570 -18.48 2.67 3.75
CA ILE A 570 -18.60 2.08 5.09
C ILE A 570 -17.77 2.88 6.09
N GLU A 571 -16.51 3.16 5.76
CA GLU A 571 -15.59 3.86 6.66
C GLU A 571 -16.13 5.23 7.07
N ALA A 572 -16.52 6.08 6.11
CA ALA A 572 -17.07 7.40 6.44
C ALA A 572 -18.40 7.36 7.21
N SER A 573 -19.21 6.30 7.03
CA SER A 573 -20.47 6.15 7.75
C SER A 573 -20.29 5.70 9.21
N GLN A 574 -19.30 4.85 9.48
CA GLN A 574 -19.11 4.21 10.79
C GLN A 574 -18.06 4.92 11.67
N SER A 575 -17.01 5.49 11.07
CA SER A 575 -15.86 6.06 11.79
C SER A 575 -15.75 7.59 11.66
N HIS A 576 -16.89 8.29 11.57
CA HIS A 576 -16.90 9.75 11.44
C HIS A 576 -16.29 10.44 12.69
N PRO A 577 -15.14 11.15 12.58
CA PRO A 577 -14.41 11.64 13.75
C PRO A 577 -15.20 12.59 14.64
N ALA A 578 -16.10 13.41 14.05
CA ALA A 578 -16.92 14.35 14.82
C ALA A 578 -18.00 13.65 15.66
N THR A 579 -18.59 12.54 15.19
CA THR A 579 -19.62 11.83 15.95
C THR A 579 -18.98 11.08 17.12
N THR A 580 -17.81 10.47 16.90
CA THR A 580 -17.05 9.83 17.98
C THR A 580 -16.56 10.85 19.01
N ALA A 581 -16.08 12.02 18.57
CA ALA A 581 -15.71 13.11 19.48
C ALA A 581 -16.91 13.61 20.30
N PHE A 582 -18.08 13.77 19.68
CA PHE A 582 -19.32 14.14 20.36
C PHE A 582 -19.71 13.11 21.44
N CYS A 583 -19.69 11.82 21.11
CA CYS A 583 -19.95 10.75 22.08
C CYS A 583 -18.92 10.74 23.22
N ALA A 584 -17.64 10.96 22.92
CA ALA A 584 -16.60 11.05 23.94
C ALA A 584 -16.83 12.21 24.92
N LEU A 585 -17.23 13.39 24.42
CA LEU A 585 -17.60 14.53 25.26
C LEU A 585 -18.82 14.24 26.14
N LEU A 586 -19.86 13.58 25.59
CA LEU A 586 -21.03 13.16 26.37
C LEU A 586 -20.65 12.20 27.50
N LEU A 587 -19.83 11.19 27.21
CA LEU A 587 -19.38 10.22 28.21
C LEU A 587 -18.53 10.87 29.31
N LYS A 588 -17.60 11.78 28.95
CA LYS A 588 -16.80 12.56 29.91
C LYS A 588 -17.70 13.41 30.81
N SER A 589 -18.72 14.06 30.24
CA SER A 589 -19.67 14.89 31.00
C SER A 589 -20.52 14.09 32.00
N ARG A 590 -20.85 12.83 31.67
CA ARG A 590 -21.61 11.93 32.55
C ARG A 590 -20.76 11.40 33.71
N ARG A 591 -19.48 11.13 33.47
CA ARG A 591 -18.53 10.68 34.52
C ARG A 591 -18.12 11.78 35.50
N ALA A 592 -18.18 13.04 35.09
CA ALA A 592 -17.85 14.18 35.94
C ALA A 592 -18.95 14.54 36.97
N GLN A 593 -20.11 13.88 36.95
CA GLN A 593 -21.11 14.00 38.02
C GLN A 593 -20.80 12.97 39.11
N PRO A 594 -20.43 13.37 40.34
CA PRO A 594 -20.23 12.42 41.42
C PRO A 594 -21.56 11.73 41.78
N PRO A 595 -21.54 10.45 42.20
CA PRO A 595 -22.72 9.78 42.70
C PRO A 595 -23.24 10.53 43.93
N ARG A 596 -24.54 10.85 43.95
CA ARG A 596 -25.20 11.41 45.13
C ARG A 596 -25.01 10.43 46.29
N ALA A 597 -24.32 10.86 47.34
CA ALA A 597 -24.23 10.09 48.58
C ALA A 597 -25.65 9.87 49.16
N PRO A 598 -25.91 8.73 49.82
CA PRO A 598 -27.20 8.48 50.46
C PRO A 598 -27.39 9.45 51.62
N GLN A 599 -28.55 10.09 51.68
CA GLN A 599 -28.98 10.85 52.87
C GLN A 599 -29.41 9.84 53.94
N ASP A 600 -28.59 9.63 54.97
CA ASP A 600 -29.01 9.04 56.23
C ASP A 600 -28.17 9.63 57.36
N GLY A 601 -28.84 10.17 58.39
CA GLY A 601 -28.21 10.75 59.58
C GLY A 601 -29.07 11.80 60.28
N LEU A 602 -29.96 11.34 61.16
CA LEU A 602 -30.75 12.14 62.11
C LEU A 602 -29.87 13.00 63.06
N ARG A 603 -30.34 14.23 63.32
CA ARG A 603 -30.33 15.03 64.57
C ARG A 603 -29.16 14.92 65.58
N GLN A 604 -28.56 16.08 65.87
CA GLN A 604 -28.31 16.64 67.22
C GLN A 604 -27.91 18.12 67.02
N GLY A 605 -28.67 19.14 67.46
CA GLY A 605 -28.85 19.66 68.84
C GLY A 605 -28.03 20.95 69.00
N GLU A 606 -28.68 22.13 68.96
CA GLU A 606 -28.62 23.22 70.00
C GLU A 606 -27.27 23.99 70.03
N GLU A 607 -27.10 25.30 70.17
CA GLU A 607 -27.87 26.49 70.53
C GLU A 607 -26.97 27.68 70.10
N GLU A 608 -27.54 28.76 69.55
CA GLU A 608 -27.16 30.15 69.90
C GLU A 608 -28.09 31.10 69.13
N GLU A 609 -29.08 31.58 69.88
CA GLU A 609 -29.94 32.69 69.54
C GLU A 609 -29.13 33.99 69.54
N GLY A 610 -29.33 34.84 68.54
CA GLY A 610 -28.89 36.23 68.61
C GLY A 610 -28.64 36.87 67.25
N ILE A 611 -29.33 37.98 67.00
CA ILE A 611 -29.16 38.90 65.86
C ILE A 611 -30.00 38.53 64.62
N GLN A 612 -31.32 38.60 64.78
CA GLN A 612 -32.20 39.10 63.72
C GLN A 612 -32.20 40.64 63.78
N LEU A 613 -31.76 41.28 62.70
CA LEU A 613 -32.24 42.56 62.13
C LEU A 613 -31.10 43.40 61.53
N LEU A 614 -30.72 43.04 60.30
CA LEU A 614 -30.40 43.96 59.20
C LEU A 614 -30.08 43.11 57.96
N HIS A 615 -31.11 42.45 57.45
CA HIS A 615 -31.02 41.67 56.23
C HIS A 615 -31.22 42.59 55.01
N THR A 616 -30.27 43.49 54.77
CA THR A 616 -30.23 44.27 53.52
C THR A 616 -29.58 43.44 52.43
N LYS A 617 -30.41 42.63 51.77
CA LYS A 617 -30.36 42.29 50.33
C LYS A 617 -28.96 42.19 49.68
N ASP A 618 -28.36 41.00 49.77
CA ASP A 618 -27.49 40.44 48.73
C ASP A 618 -28.04 39.05 48.32
N PRO A 619 -28.60 38.88 47.11
CA PRO A 619 -29.01 37.57 46.61
C PRO A 619 -27.86 36.99 45.78
N MET A 620 -26.72 36.64 46.38
CA MET A 620 -25.63 36.05 45.61
C MET A 620 -24.97 34.85 46.29
N ALA A 621 -25.76 33.95 46.86
CA ALA A 621 -25.25 32.61 47.22
C ALA A 621 -26.33 31.54 47.44
N ARG A 622 -27.55 31.69 46.92
CA ARG A 622 -28.57 30.63 46.99
C ARG A 622 -28.80 30.02 45.62
N GLY A 623 -28.15 28.86 45.40
CA GLY A 623 -28.52 27.90 44.39
C GLY A 623 -28.34 28.37 42.94
N THR A 624 -27.10 28.41 42.43
CA THR A 624 -26.87 28.32 40.99
C THR A 624 -27.18 26.90 40.51
N GLY A 625 -28.46 26.55 40.59
CA GLY A 625 -29.02 25.30 40.13
C GLY A 625 -29.08 25.21 38.60
N PRO A 626 -29.76 24.17 38.07
CA PRO A 626 -29.90 23.91 36.63
C PRO A 626 -30.33 25.13 35.78
N SER A 627 -31.01 26.11 36.38
CA SER A 627 -31.46 27.35 35.72
C SER A 627 -30.32 28.23 35.15
N ALA A 628 -29.18 28.38 35.87
CA ALA A 628 -28.04 29.17 35.39
C ALA A 628 -27.32 28.50 34.21
N ARG A 629 -27.29 27.17 34.18
CA ARG A 629 -26.75 26.38 33.06
C ARG A 629 -27.66 26.45 31.83
N GLN A 630 -28.98 26.39 32.05
CA GLN A 630 -29.98 26.56 30.98
C GLN A 630 -29.92 27.96 30.36
N SER A 631 -29.77 29.00 31.17
CA SER A 631 -29.65 30.38 30.69
C SER A 631 -28.41 30.57 29.81
N ARG A 632 -27.24 30.04 30.23
CA ARG A 632 -26.02 30.04 29.40
C ARG A 632 -26.19 29.28 28.09
N ALA A 633 -26.87 28.13 28.11
CA ALA A 633 -27.16 27.38 26.88
C ALA A 633 -28.07 28.17 25.92
N ARG A 634 -29.08 28.88 26.43
CA ARG A 634 -29.97 29.75 25.62
C ARG A 634 -29.21 30.90 24.96
N TRP A 635 -28.29 31.55 25.68
CA TRP A 635 -27.44 32.60 25.13
C TRP A 635 -26.44 32.07 24.09
N GLY A 636 -25.77 30.94 24.37
CA GLY A 636 -24.86 30.31 23.41
C GLY A 636 -25.56 29.87 22.12
N LEU A 637 -26.81 29.44 22.24
CA LEU A 637 -27.68 29.12 21.11
C LEU A 637 -28.03 30.36 20.28
N ALA A 638 -28.43 31.47 20.93
CA ALA A 638 -28.70 32.73 20.25
C ALA A 638 -27.47 33.26 19.51
N TYR A 639 -26.31 33.24 20.17
CA TYR A 639 -25.02 33.61 19.58
C TYR A 639 -24.69 32.78 18.33
N THR A 640 -24.92 31.47 18.39
CA THR A 640 -24.66 30.57 17.24
C THR A 640 -25.58 30.88 16.06
N LEU A 641 -26.87 31.13 16.32
CA LEU A 641 -27.86 31.45 15.28
C LEU A 641 -27.66 32.84 14.66
N LEU A 642 -27.17 33.81 15.44
CA LEU A 642 -26.84 35.15 14.95
C LEU A 642 -25.69 35.09 13.93
N ASN A 643 -24.66 34.32 14.24
CA ASN A 643 -23.47 34.15 13.37
C ASN A 643 -23.68 33.16 12.21
N ASN A 644 -24.79 32.40 12.21
CA ASN A 644 -25.09 31.41 11.17
C ASN A 644 -26.57 31.50 10.74
N PRO A 645 -26.96 32.52 9.96
CA PRO A 645 -28.37 32.80 9.65
C PRO A 645 -29.06 31.67 8.89
N ALA A 646 -28.34 30.95 8.01
CA ALA A 646 -28.90 29.81 7.28
C ALA A 646 -29.43 28.68 8.19
N LEU A 647 -28.81 28.47 9.37
CA LEU A 647 -29.24 27.45 10.32
C LEU A 647 -30.59 27.77 10.97
N GLN A 648 -31.02 29.04 10.98
CA GLN A 648 -32.32 29.43 11.55
C GLN A 648 -33.47 28.78 10.78
N ALA A 649 -33.39 28.76 9.44
CA ALA A 649 -34.41 28.14 8.59
C ALA A 649 -34.48 26.62 8.79
N PHE A 650 -33.32 25.95 8.85
CA PHE A 650 -33.24 24.51 9.09
C PHE A 650 -33.77 24.13 10.48
N ARG A 651 -33.44 24.92 11.50
CA ARG A 651 -33.92 24.69 12.86
C ARG A 651 -35.44 24.81 12.96
N LYS A 652 -36.04 25.85 12.38
CA LYS A 652 -37.51 26.05 12.41
C LYS A 652 -38.22 24.84 11.81
N ARG A 653 -37.74 24.34 10.67
CA ARG A 653 -38.26 23.12 10.01
C ARG A 653 -38.06 21.84 10.84
N ALA A 654 -36.91 21.69 11.48
CA ALA A 654 -36.63 20.53 12.33
C ALA A 654 -37.53 20.50 13.57
N LEU A 655 -37.78 21.66 14.18
CA LEU A 655 -38.69 21.80 15.32
C LEU A 655 -40.15 21.52 14.91
N SER A 656 -40.62 22.05 13.79
CA SER A 656 -41.98 21.77 13.29
C SER A 656 -42.17 20.28 12.94
N GLY A 657 -41.15 19.63 12.36
CA GLY A 657 -41.17 18.20 12.08
C GLY A 657 -41.13 17.31 13.34
N ALA A 658 -40.43 17.73 14.40
CA ALA A 658 -40.42 17.05 15.69
C ALA A 658 -41.78 17.15 16.40
N VAL A 659 -42.45 18.30 16.32
CA VAL A 659 -43.81 18.49 16.86
C VAL A 659 -44.83 17.61 16.11
N HIS A 660 -44.71 17.49 14.78
CA HIS A 660 -45.56 16.60 13.99
C HIS A 660 -45.34 15.10 14.25
N ARG A 661 -44.14 14.66 14.65
CA ARG A 661 -43.86 13.26 15.04
C ARG A 661 -44.25 12.93 16.49
N ALA A 662 -44.48 13.94 17.31
CA ALA A 662 -44.82 13.79 18.73
C ALA A 662 -46.34 13.88 18.98
N GLN A 663 -47.14 14.13 17.94
CA GLN A 663 -48.59 13.96 17.98
C GLN A 663 -48.92 12.54 17.47
N PRO A 664 -49.70 11.74 18.22
CA PRO A 664 -50.03 10.36 17.85
C PRO A 664 -50.83 10.27 16.55
#